data_AF-A0A803NX19-F1
#
_entry.id   AF-A0A803NX19-F1
#
_cell.length_a   1.000
_cell.length_b   1.000
_cell.length_c   1.000
_cell.angle_alpha   90.00
_cell.angle_beta   90.00
_cell.angle_gamma   90.00
#
_symmetry.space_group_name_H-M   'P 1'
#
loop_
_entity.id
_entity.type
_entity.pdbx_description
1 polymer ?
#
loop_
_entity_poly.entity_id
_entity_poly.type
_entity_poly.pdbx_seq_one_letter_code
_entity_poly.pdbx_strand_id
1 'polypeptide(L)'
;MDRLLKAARASGSLNLSNRSLREIPNEVYRSLDSVEDGEKWWEAVELQKLIVAHNNIKVLKEDLRNLPQLTVLNVSHNKLTELPAAIGELPALKSLDVSFNSIQQLPDEIGSAISLVKIDCSHNQLTELPTSLGRCVGLSDLKASNNSITSLPEDMVNCSKLSKLDVEANKLTMLSDNLIASWTQLTELNASKNFLSSIPESIGCLSRIIRLDLHQNRISSVPSSITGCCSLVEFYMGNNALSTLPAEIGTLSHLGTFDLHSNQLKEYPVEACKLRLSVLDLSNNSLTGLAPELGEMTTLRKLLLTGNPLRTLRSSLVSGPTQALLRYLRSRLPQSEEAEVTTTSKVDVITQATRLSITSKELSLEGLGLSAVPSQVWESGEVIKVDLSKNSIQELPVELSSCTSLNTLILSRNKIKEWPGAIFKTLPNLLSLKLESNSLGQIPSDGFQAIPMLQVLDLSGNAASLPEHPPFSSLPHLQELYLRQMQIYEVPSEILSLQNLRILDLSRNSLQSIPLGFKNLTSLVELDLSDNNISALPAELGLLEPSLQVLRLDGNPLRRPVLIEELPSHLILEILICGRLSAVDLACLELTSRTFGGSHGLYPHKFRSLVDFAAFQLCISNSTYSRLGLNLQRELCNRCSGNWKRVLRFLQSVEQSSDIVETSAGNMQITTGKYHTFLISNSSVYSCGSGLYGLLGHGSETTQCVTFTRISFPSKAHVVQVSASHNHAAFVMQSGEVFTCGDNSSFCCGHKDTNRPIYRPRLVEALKGVPCKQVAAGLNFTVFLTKQGHVYSCGTNTHGQLGHGDTMDRPTPKLIELLKEVGSVVQIAAGLSYVLAVMDDGTVYSFGSGSNFCLGHGEQHAEFLPRIIQRFRRNGIHVVRVSAGDEHAVALDSSGYVYTWGKGYCGALGHGDENDKTTPQLLNIVKSNVAVQVCARKRKTFVLIDSGSVYGFGWMSFGSLGFPDRGASDKVTRPQILDCLRDHHVSQISTGLYHTVAVTNRGRIFGFGDNERAQLGHDTLRGCLRPTEIFVEEMTDGLDLIPDTDSA
;
A
#
# COMPACT_ATOMS: atom_id res chain seq x y z
N MET A 1 -28.45 -31.56 26.02
CA MET A 1 -29.05 -31.55 24.68
C MET A 1 -30.26 -30.63 24.64
N ASP A 2 -31.15 -30.73 25.63
CA ASP A 2 -32.42 -29.98 25.68
C ASP A 2 -32.30 -28.46 25.56
N ARG A 3 -31.30 -27.83 26.19
CA ARG A 3 -31.06 -26.37 26.02
C ARG A 3 -30.75 -25.99 24.56
N LEU A 4 -30.03 -26.84 23.83
CA LEU A 4 -29.68 -26.59 22.42
C LEU A 4 -30.90 -26.81 21.52
N LEU A 5 -31.71 -27.84 21.81
CA LEU A 5 -32.96 -28.09 21.10
C LEU A 5 -33.97 -26.95 21.32
N LYS A 6 -34.10 -26.41 22.54
CA LYS A 6 -34.92 -25.22 22.82
C LYS A 6 -34.45 -23.99 22.05
N ALA A 7 -33.14 -23.75 22.00
CA ALA A 7 -32.56 -22.65 21.22
C ALA A 7 -32.74 -22.83 19.70
N ALA A 8 -32.63 -24.07 19.21
CA ALA A 8 -32.90 -24.39 17.81
C ALA A 8 -34.37 -24.21 17.46
N ARG A 9 -35.29 -24.61 18.34
CA ARG A 9 -36.74 -24.37 18.17
C ARG A 9 -37.09 -22.89 18.16
N ALA A 10 -36.33 -22.01 18.83
CA ALA A 10 -36.56 -20.57 18.72
C ALA A 10 -36.00 -19.94 17.42
N SER A 11 -34.99 -20.58 16.79
CA SER A 11 -34.21 -19.97 15.70
C SER A 11 -34.36 -20.68 14.35
N GLY A 12 -34.96 -21.86 14.31
CA GLY A 12 -35.02 -22.72 13.12
C GLY A 12 -33.65 -23.28 12.70
N SER A 13 -32.60 -23.17 13.52
CA SER A 13 -31.24 -23.55 13.17
C SER A 13 -30.54 -24.30 14.31
N LEU A 14 -30.06 -25.50 14.02
CA LEU A 14 -29.35 -26.35 14.98
C LEU A 14 -27.93 -26.64 14.49
N ASN A 15 -26.94 -26.23 15.29
CA ASN A 15 -25.53 -26.51 15.03
C ASN A 15 -24.94 -27.41 16.12
N LEU A 16 -24.58 -28.63 15.72
CA LEU A 16 -23.97 -29.68 16.54
C LEU A 16 -22.53 -29.99 16.12
N SER A 17 -21.86 -29.07 15.45
CA SER A 17 -20.51 -29.29 14.93
C SER A 17 -19.46 -29.39 16.03
N ASN A 18 -18.36 -30.11 15.78
CA ASN A 18 -17.19 -30.23 16.69
C ASN A 18 -17.53 -30.79 18.08
N ARG A 19 -18.44 -31.77 18.15
CA ARG A 19 -18.91 -32.35 19.43
C ARG A 19 -18.51 -33.82 19.60
N SER A 20 -17.71 -34.36 18.69
CA SER A 20 -17.29 -35.78 18.68
C SER A 20 -18.47 -36.77 18.70
N LEU A 21 -19.63 -36.37 18.16
CA LEU A 21 -20.84 -37.20 18.12
C LEU A 21 -20.62 -38.44 17.26
N ARG A 22 -21.15 -39.60 17.70
CA ARG A 22 -21.14 -40.86 16.92
C ARG A 22 -22.44 -41.09 16.14
N GLU A 23 -23.51 -40.45 16.57
CA GLU A 23 -24.83 -40.46 15.94
C GLU A 23 -25.53 -39.12 16.21
N ILE A 24 -26.54 -38.79 15.40
CA ILE A 24 -27.42 -37.65 15.67
C ILE A 24 -28.46 -38.10 16.72
N PRO A 25 -28.64 -37.34 17.82
CA PRO A 25 -29.62 -37.67 18.84
C PRO A 25 -31.04 -37.77 18.26
N ASN A 26 -31.81 -38.78 18.70
CA ASN A 26 -33.15 -39.06 18.17
C ASN A 26 -34.12 -37.87 18.33
N GLU A 27 -33.91 -37.05 19.35
CA GLU A 27 -34.72 -35.88 19.62
C GLU A 27 -34.62 -34.81 18.52
N VAL A 28 -33.56 -34.83 17.71
CA VAL A 28 -33.38 -33.92 16.58
C VAL A 28 -34.36 -34.22 15.44
N TYR A 29 -34.73 -35.49 15.25
CA TYR A 29 -35.61 -35.94 14.17
C TYR A 29 -37.10 -35.84 14.52
N ARG A 30 -37.44 -35.35 15.71
CA ARG A 30 -38.84 -35.22 16.15
C ARG A 30 -39.50 -34.02 15.48
N SER A 31 -40.57 -34.27 14.73
CA SER A 31 -41.48 -33.22 14.21
C SER A 31 -42.11 -32.42 15.35
N LEU A 32 -42.49 -31.17 15.09
CA LEU A 32 -43.22 -30.30 16.02
C LEU A 32 -44.54 -30.90 16.50
N ASP A 33 -45.15 -31.80 15.73
CA ASP A 33 -46.39 -32.51 16.10
C ASP A 33 -46.20 -33.52 17.25
N SER A 34 -44.95 -33.77 17.69
CA SER A 34 -44.60 -34.74 18.73
C SER A 34 -44.16 -34.13 20.07
N VAL A 35 -44.40 -32.83 20.27
CA VAL A 35 -44.03 -32.14 21.52
C VAL A 35 -45.07 -32.44 22.60
N GLU A 36 -44.61 -33.00 23.73
CA GLU A 36 -45.43 -33.33 24.91
C GLU A 36 -46.18 -32.11 25.47
N ASP A 37 -47.40 -32.33 25.95
CA ASP A 37 -48.29 -31.34 26.58
C ASP A 37 -47.56 -30.58 27.71
N GLY A 38 -47.18 -29.33 27.45
CA GLY A 38 -46.57 -28.43 28.44
C GLY A 38 -45.60 -27.38 27.89
N GLU A 39 -45.09 -27.54 26.67
CA GLU A 39 -44.27 -26.52 26.01
C GLU A 39 -45.13 -25.66 25.05
N LYS A 40 -44.89 -24.34 25.03
CA LYS A 40 -45.60 -23.38 24.17
C LYS A 40 -45.31 -23.64 22.69
N TRP A 41 -46.03 -24.59 22.10
CA TRP A 41 -45.81 -25.08 20.75
C TRP A 41 -45.93 -23.99 19.65
N TRP A 42 -46.64 -22.89 19.92
CA TRP A 42 -46.74 -21.75 19.01
C TRP A 42 -45.49 -20.83 18.99
N GLU A 43 -44.53 -21.01 19.90
CA GLU A 43 -43.23 -20.29 19.90
C GLU A 43 -42.12 -21.08 19.17
N ALA A 44 -42.39 -22.30 18.72
CA ALA A 44 -41.40 -23.21 18.17
C ALA A 44 -41.43 -23.23 16.63
N VAL A 45 -40.31 -22.86 16.02
CA VAL A 45 -40.05 -22.82 14.58
C VAL A 45 -39.52 -24.18 14.12
N GLU A 46 -40.04 -24.69 13.00
CA GLU A 46 -39.54 -25.92 12.37
C GLU A 46 -38.04 -25.80 12.03
N LEU A 47 -37.32 -26.92 12.06
CA LEU A 47 -35.90 -26.89 11.80
C LEU A 47 -35.61 -26.67 10.31
N GLN A 48 -35.08 -25.49 9.99
CA GLN A 48 -34.72 -25.09 8.63
C GLN A 48 -33.24 -25.33 8.30
N LYS A 49 -32.36 -25.35 9.31
CA LYS A 49 -30.92 -25.59 9.13
C LYS A 49 -30.40 -26.59 10.14
N LEU A 50 -29.78 -27.66 9.65
CA LEU A 50 -29.12 -28.67 10.47
C LEU A 50 -27.65 -28.77 10.07
N ILE A 51 -26.76 -28.41 10.99
CA ILE A 51 -25.31 -28.42 10.79
C ILE A 51 -24.69 -29.36 11.81
N VAL A 52 -24.10 -30.45 11.34
CA VAL A 52 -23.51 -31.53 12.15
C VAL A 52 -22.09 -31.85 11.69
N ALA A 53 -21.36 -30.83 11.24
CA ALA A 53 -20.04 -30.97 10.66
C ALA A 53 -18.95 -31.34 11.70
N HIS A 54 -17.84 -31.93 11.28
CA HIS A 54 -16.70 -32.26 12.15
C HIS A 54 -17.09 -33.13 13.36
N ASN A 55 -17.70 -34.29 13.09
CA ASN A 55 -18.05 -35.28 14.09
C ASN A 55 -17.55 -36.68 13.66
N ASN A 56 -18.00 -37.73 14.34
CA ASN A 56 -17.65 -39.13 14.07
C ASN A 56 -18.87 -39.95 13.63
N ILE A 57 -19.84 -39.32 12.94
CA ILE A 57 -21.12 -39.95 12.58
C ILE A 57 -20.89 -40.95 11.45
N LYS A 58 -21.41 -42.17 11.63
CA LYS A 58 -21.27 -43.26 10.64
C LYS A 58 -22.50 -43.47 9.77
N VAL A 59 -23.69 -43.19 10.30
CA VAL A 59 -24.97 -43.42 9.63
C VAL A 59 -25.88 -42.23 9.87
N LEU A 60 -26.56 -41.78 8.82
CA LEU A 60 -27.63 -40.80 8.88
C LEU A 60 -28.98 -41.53 8.81
N LYS A 61 -29.88 -41.31 9.78
CA LYS A 61 -31.14 -42.07 9.90
C LYS A 61 -32.17 -41.64 8.86
N GLU A 62 -33.02 -42.58 8.44
CA GLU A 62 -34.20 -42.36 7.60
C GLU A 62 -35.25 -41.45 8.26
N ASP A 63 -35.15 -41.22 9.57
CA ASP A 63 -36.00 -40.26 10.30
C ASP A 63 -35.79 -38.81 9.84
N LEU A 64 -34.79 -38.55 8.98
CA LEU A 64 -34.59 -37.25 8.34
C LEU A 64 -35.85 -36.76 7.60
N ARG A 65 -36.68 -37.68 7.09
CA ARG A 65 -37.97 -37.38 6.43
C ARG A 65 -38.93 -36.57 7.29
N ASN A 66 -38.77 -36.61 8.62
CA ASN A 66 -39.61 -35.90 9.58
C ASN A 66 -39.27 -34.39 9.67
N LEU A 67 -38.33 -33.88 8.87
CA LEU A 67 -37.88 -32.49 8.85
C LEU A 67 -38.23 -31.78 7.52
N PRO A 68 -39.52 -31.60 7.17
CA PRO A 68 -39.95 -31.17 5.84
C PRO A 68 -39.52 -29.75 5.45
N GLN A 69 -39.28 -28.87 6.43
CA GLN A 69 -38.83 -27.48 6.22
C GLN A 69 -37.31 -27.33 6.17
N LEU A 70 -36.55 -28.43 6.19
CA LEU A 70 -35.09 -28.37 6.20
C LEU A 70 -34.59 -27.82 4.85
N THR A 71 -33.97 -26.65 4.90
CA THR A 71 -33.40 -25.94 3.73
C THR A 71 -31.90 -26.14 3.59
N VAL A 72 -31.19 -26.35 4.70
CA VAL A 72 -29.74 -26.55 4.72
C VAL A 72 -29.42 -27.75 5.58
N LEU A 73 -28.75 -28.74 4.98
CA LEU A 73 -28.20 -29.88 5.67
C LEU A 73 -26.69 -29.92 5.44
N ASN A 74 -25.92 -29.81 6.51
CA ASN A 74 -24.47 -29.96 6.48
C ASN A 74 -24.05 -31.08 7.43
N VAL A 75 -23.49 -32.15 6.88
CA VAL A 75 -22.95 -33.31 7.59
C VAL A 75 -21.49 -33.58 7.18
N SER A 76 -20.76 -32.54 6.78
CA SER A 76 -19.38 -32.68 6.31
C SER A 76 -18.39 -33.07 7.41
N HIS A 77 -17.22 -33.58 7.03
CA HIS A 77 -16.20 -34.04 7.96
C HIS A 77 -16.75 -35.05 8.99
N ASN A 78 -17.35 -36.12 8.50
CA ASN A 78 -17.85 -37.24 9.29
C ASN A 78 -17.29 -38.57 8.75
N LYS A 79 -17.93 -39.70 9.08
CA LYS A 79 -17.53 -41.05 8.66
C LYS A 79 -18.69 -41.78 7.96
N LEU A 80 -19.56 -41.04 7.28
CA LEU A 80 -20.71 -41.59 6.57
C LEU A 80 -20.25 -42.45 5.40
N THR A 81 -20.84 -43.63 5.24
CA THR A 81 -20.57 -44.54 4.10
C THR A 81 -21.67 -44.51 3.04
N GLU A 82 -22.85 -44.03 3.41
CA GLU A 82 -24.04 -43.93 2.56
C GLU A 82 -24.92 -42.77 3.04
N LEU A 83 -25.87 -42.38 2.20
CA LEU A 83 -26.93 -41.42 2.53
C LEU A 83 -28.30 -42.10 2.44
N PRO A 84 -29.24 -41.79 3.35
CA PRO A 84 -30.58 -42.37 3.36
C PRO A 84 -31.44 -41.87 2.20
N ALA A 85 -32.41 -42.70 1.78
CA ALA A 85 -33.37 -42.34 0.73
C ALA A 85 -34.24 -41.14 1.14
N ALA A 86 -34.46 -40.95 2.45
CA ALA A 86 -35.16 -39.81 3.03
C ALA A 86 -34.65 -38.42 2.59
N ILE A 87 -33.44 -38.28 2.03
CA ILE A 87 -32.98 -37.00 1.45
C ILE A 87 -33.92 -36.53 0.32
N GLY A 88 -34.44 -37.46 -0.49
CA GLY A 88 -35.40 -37.15 -1.54
C GLY A 88 -36.77 -36.70 -1.02
N GLU A 89 -37.07 -36.98 0.24
CA GLU A 89 -38.32 -36.61 0.93
C GLU A 89 -38.23 -35.22 1.60
N LEU A 90 -37.18 -34.42 1.32
CA LEU A 90 -36.98 -33.08 1.85
C LEU A 90 -37.34 -31.99 0.81
N PRO A 91 -38.60 -31.55 0.72
CA PRO A 91 -39.07 -30.68 -0.38
C PRO A 91 -38.45 -29.27 -0.34
N ALA A 92 -38.04 -28.80 0.84
CA ALA A 92 -37.48 -27.46 1.04
C ALA A 92 -35.94 -27.41 0.93
N LEU A 93 -35.28 -28.55 0.72
CA LEU A 93 -33.81 -28.63 0.78
C LEU A 93 -33.18 -27.87 -0.39
N LYS A 94 -32.40 -26.84 -0.06
CA LYS A 94 -31.70 -25.97 -1.04
C LYS A 94 -30.19 -26.21 -1.05
N SER A 95 -29.61 -26.61 0.08
CA SER A 95 -28.16 -26.79 0.23
C SER A 95 -27.88 -28.09 0.97
N LEU A 96 -27.11 -28.97 0.33
CA LEU A 96 -26.65 -30.22 0.91
C LEU A 96 -25.12 -30.27 0.88
N ASP A 97 -24.49 -30.40 2.05
CA ASP A 97 -23.04 -30.60 2.18
C ASP A 97 -22.76 -31.92 2.91
N VAL A 98 -22.22 -32.88 2.17
CA VAL A 98 -21.82 -34.22 2.61
C VAL A 98 -20.33 -34.47 2.39
N SER A 99 -19.55 -33.40 2.22
CA SER A 99 -18.12 -33.47 1.90
C SER A 99 -17.27 -34.09 3.02
N PHE A 100 -16.09 -34.59 2.70
CA PHE A 100 -15.16 -35.22 3.66
C PHE A 100 -15.82 -36.36 4.45
N ASN A 101 -16.37 -37.34 3.74
CA ASN A 101 -16.94 -38.56 4.28
C ASN A 101 -16.33 -39.78 3.56
N SER A 102 -16.99 -40.93 3.59
CA SER A 102 -16.58 -42.15 2.88
C SER A 102 -17.73 -42.72 2.06
N ILE A 103 -18.56 -41.84 1.50
CA ILE A 103 -19.76 -42.20 0.74
C ILE A 103 -19.36 -42.83 -0.59
N GLN A 104 -19.90 -44.01 -0.88
CA GLN A 104 -19.58 -44.74 -2.12
C GLN A 104 -20.52 -44.39 -3.27
N GLN A 105 -21.79 -44.12 -2.97
CA GLN A 105 -22.83 -43.76 -3.95
C GLN A 105 -23.81 -42.75 -3.32
N LEU A 106 -24.36 -41.86 -4.13
CA LEU A 106 -25.49 -41.02 -3.74
C LEU A 106 -26.81 -41.75 -4.10
N PRO A 107 -27.86 -41.64 -3.26
CA PRO A 107 -29.15 -42.29 -3.54
C PRO A 107 -29.85 -41.65 -4.73
N ASP A 108 -30.52 -42.47 -5.55
CA ASP A 108 -31.29 -42.00 -6.72
C ASP A 108 -32.42 -41.06 -6.30
N GLU A 109 -32.94 -41.17 -5.08
CA GLU A 109 -33.99 -40.31 -4.54
C GLU A 109 -33.56 -38.84 -4.42
N ILE A 110 -32.26 -38.51 -4.48
CA ILE A 110 -31.77 -37.12 -4.43
C ILE A 110 -32.40 -36.23 -5.52
N GLY A 111 -32.75 -36.81 -6.68
CA GLY A 111 -33.45 -36.12 -7.76
C GLY A 111 -34.87 -35.65 -7.41
N SER A 112 -35.47 -36.18 -6.34
CA SER A 112 -36.77 -35.75 -5.83
C SER A 112 -36.68 -34.46 -5.00
N ALA A 113 -35.49 -34.10 -4.52
CA ALA A 113 -35.22 -32.83 -3.85
C ALA A 113 -35.08 -31.68 -4.87
N ILE A 114 -36.17 -31.37 -5.58
CA ILE A 114 -36.22 -30.42 -6.71
C ILE A 114 -35.82 -28.97 -6.35
N SER A 115 -35.85 -28.63 -5.06
CA SER A 115 -35.44 -27.32 -4.55
C SER A 115 -33.93 -27.16 -4.40
N LEU A 116 -33.15 -28.22 -4.65
CA LEU A 116 -31.70 -28.19 -4.50
C LEU A 116 -31.06 -27.16 -5.42
N VAL A 117 -30.27 -26.28 -4.81
CA VAL A 117 -29.49 -25.23 -5.47
C VAL A 117 -27.99 -25.52 -5.34
N LYS A 118 -27.57 -26.09 -4.22
CA LYS A 118 -26.16 -26.39 -3.94
C LYS A 118 -25.96 -27.79 -3.41
N ILE A 119 -24.99 -28.50 -3.97
CA ILE A 119 -24.56 -29.82 -3.49
C ILE A 119 -23.04 -29.84 -3.40
N ASP A 120 -22.53 -30.19 -2.22
CA ASP A 120 -21.12 -30.48 -2.00
C ASP A 120 -20.97 -31.93 -1.52
N CYS A 121 -20.38 -32.76 -2.38
CA CYS A 121 -20.09 -34.16 -2.12
C CYS A 121 -18.59 -34.47 -2.28
N SER A 122 -17.74 -33.45 -2.18
CA SER A 122 -16.30 -33.58 -2.35
C SER A 122 -15.63 -34.44 -1.27
N HIS A 123 -14.46 -35.00 -1.56
CA HIS A 123 -13.70 -35.87 -0.65
C HIS A 123 -14.52 -37.05 -0.13
N ASN A 124 -15.04 -37.85 -1.06
CA ASN A 124 -15.76 -39.10 -0.80
C ASN A 124 -15.16 -40.23 -1.66
N GLN A 125 -15.88 -41.34 -1.83
CA GLN A 125 -15.48 -42.50 -2.63
C GLN A 125 -16.44 -42.73 -3.81
N LEU A 126 -17.09 -41.67 -4.30
CA LEU A 126 -18.11 -41.77 -5.36
C LEU A 126 -17.49 -42.26 -6.67
N THR A 127 -18.10 -43.26 -7.29
CA THR A 127 -17.70 -43.76 -8.63
C THR A 127 -18.51 -43.13 -9.76
N GLU A 128 -19.72 -42.65 -9.46
CA GLU A 128 -20.63 -42.00 -10.39
C GLU A 128 -21.58 -41.05 -9.66
N LEU A 129 -22.22 -40.15 -10.42
CA LEU A 129 -23.33 -39.33 -9.94
C LEU A 129 -24.65 -39.93 -10.47
N PRO A 130 -25.74 -39.95 -9.68
CA PRO A 130 -27.00 -40.54 -10.09
C PRO A 130 -27.64 -39.72 -11.22
N THR A 131 -28.24 -40.41 -12.20
CA THR A 131 -28.91 -39.76 -13.35
C THR A 131 -30.08 -38.89 -12.92
N SER A 132 -30.73 -39.25 -11.82
CA SER A 132 -31.83 -38.49 -11.22
C SER A 132 -31.45 -37.06 -10.81
N LEU A 133 -30.16 -36.77 -10.61
CA LEU A 133 -29.68 -35.42 -10.28
C LEU A 133 -30.06 -34.39 -11.35
N GLY A 134 -30.24 -34.82 -12.61
CA GLY A 134 -30.76 -33.97 -13.69
C GLY A 134 -32.14 -33.37 -13.41
N ARG A 135 -32.94 -33.96 -12.51
CA ARG A 135 -34.26 -33.43 -12.12
C ARG A 135 -34.16 -32.19 -11.22
N CYS A 136 -33.01 -31.93 -10.60
CA CYS A 136 -32.75 -30.75 -9.78
C CYS A 136 -32.48 -29.53 -10.67
N VAL A 137 -33.50 -29.06 -11.42
CA VAL A 137 -33.40 -27.95 -12.38
C VAL A 137 -32.96 -26.61 -11.76
N GLY A 138 -33.04 -26.50 -10.43
CA GLY A 138 -32.57 -25.34 -9.65
C GLY A 138 -31.08 -25.34 -9.33
N LEU A 139 -30.37 -26.44 -9.60
CA LEU A 139 -28.98 -26.64 -9.20
C LEU A 139 -28.07 -25.61 -9.88
N SER A 140 -27.35 -24.85 -9.06
CA SER A 140 -26.45 -23.78 -9.50
C SER A 140 -24.99 -23.99 -9.08
N ASP A 141 -24.73 -24.78 -8.04
CA ASP A 141 -23.40 -25.03 -7.49
C ASP A 141 -23.26 -26.53 -7.20
N LEU A 142 -22.39 -27.21 -7.94
CA LEU A 142 -22.09 -28.63 -7.75
C LEU A 142 -20.61 -28.83 -7.51
N LYS A 143 -20.28 -29.37 -6.34
CA LYS A 143 -18.92 -29.78 -5.98
C LYS A 143 -18.87 -31.28 -5.73
N ALA A 144 -18.02 -31.95 -6.48
CA ALA A 144 -17.80 -33.39 -6.43
C ALA A 144 -16.30 -33.74 -6.54
N SER A 145 -15.43 -32.81 -6.14
CA SER A 145 -13.98 -32.96 -6.23
C SER A 145 -13.43 -34.04 -5.29
N ASN A 146 -12.28 -34.62 -5.62
CA ASN A 146 -11.62 -35.67 -4.85
C ASN A 146 -12.52 -36.90 -4.62
N ASN A 147 -12.97 -37.50 -5.73
CA ASN A 147 -13.75 -38.74 -5.76
C ASN A 147 -13.13 -39.71 -6.79
N SER A 148 -13.88 -40.71 -7.26
CA SER A 148 -13.50 -41.66 -8.31
C SER A 148 -14.46 -41.64 -9.50
N ILE A 149 -15.09 -40.50 -9.78
CA ILE A 149 -16.11 -40.35 -10.82
C ILE A 149 -15.50 -40.52 -12.21
N THR A 150 -16.07 -41.39 -13.04
CA THR A 150 -15.56 -41.69 -14.39
C THR A 150 -16.22 -40.86 -15.50
N SER A 151 -17.48 -40.45 -15.31
CA SER A 151 -18.23 -39.63 -16.27
C SER A 151 -19.34 -38.85 -15.56
N LEU A 152 -19.77 -37.73 -16.16
CA LEU A 152 -20.94 -36.98 -15.71
C LEU A 152 -22.20 -37.51 -16.44
N PRO A 153 -23.35 -37.68 -15.76
CA PRO A 153 -24.57 -38.19 -16.38
C PRO A 153 -25.19 -37.18 -17.35
N GLU A 154 -25.60 -37.64 -18.54
CA GLU A 154 -26.15 -36.81 -19.61
C GLU A 154 -27.45 -36.08 -19.22
N ASP A 155 -28.25 -36.66 -18.31
CA ASP A 155 -29.48 -36.04 -17.80
C ASP A 155 -29.24 -34.70 -17.06
N MET A 156 -28.00 -34.41 -16.64
CA MET A 156 -27.63 -33.12 -16.07
C MET A 156 -27.69 -31.96 -17.08
N VAL A 157 -27.95 -32.24 -18.36
CA VAL A 157 -28.32 -31.22 -19.37
C VAL A 157 -29.48 -30.35 -18.88
N ASN A 158 -30.37 -30.88 -18.04
CA ASN A 158 -31.51 -30.16 -17.47
C ASN A 158 -31.14 -29.16 -16.36
N CYS A 159 -29.93 -29.25 -15.79
CA CYS A 159 -29.42 -28.32 -14.77
C CYS A 159 -28.89 -27.02 -15.42
N SER A 160 -29.72 -26.34 -16.20
CA SER A 160 -29.32 -25.16 -17.01
C SER A 160 -28.96 -23.91 -16.18
N LYS A 161 -29.21 -23.92 -14.86
CA LYS A 161 -28.82 -22.86 -13.92
C LYS A 161 -27.43 -23.05 -13.32
N LEU A 162 -26.70 -24.09 -13.73
CA LEU A 162 -25.37 -24.39 -13.20
C LEU A 162 -24.43 -23.21 -13.47
N SER A 163 -23.90 -22.66 -12.38
CA SER A 163 -22.99 -21.50 -12.37
C SER A 163 -21.59 -21.88 -11.91
N LYS A 164 -21.47 -22.90 -11.05
CA LYS A 164 -20.21 -23.42 -10.55
C LYS A 164 -20.21 -24.93 -10.61
N LEU A 165 -19.16 -25.49 -11.21
CA LEU A 165 -18.93 -26.92 -11.28
C LEU A 165 -17.49 -27.23 -10.88
N ASP A 166 -17.32 -27.98 -9.80
CA ASP A 166 -16.03 -28.48 -9.34
C ASP A 166 -16.04 -30.01 -9.33
N VAL A 167 -15.25 -30.59 -10.23
CA VAL A 167 -15.06 -32.04 -10.41
C VAL A 167 -13.57 -32.40 -10.41
N GLU A 168 -12.75 -31.57 -9.76
CA GLU A 168 -11.30 -31.80 -9.61
C GLU A 168 -10.98 -33.18 -9.04
N ALA A 169 -9.84 -33.77 -9.42
CA ALA A 169 -9.30 -34.98 -8.80
C ALA A 169 -10.29 -36.15 -8.85
N ASN A 170 -10.75 -36.45 -10.07
CA ASN A 170 -11.62 -37.58 -10.40
C ASN A 170 -10.96 -38.42 -11.52
N LYS A 171 -11.74 -39.29 -12.17
CA LYS A 171 -11.29 -40.16 -13.26
C LYS A 171 -12.00 -39.83 -14.58
N LEU A 172 -12.44 -38.59 -14.76
CA LEU A 172 -13.16 -38.17 -15.96
C LEU A 172 -12.26 -38.28 -17.19
N THR A 173 -12.74 -38.95 -18.24
CA THR A 173 -12.01 -39.10 -19.51
C THR A 173 -12.44 -38.10 -20.57
N MET A 174 -13.66 -37.57 -20.47
CA MET A 174 -14.20 -36.59 -21.40
C MET A 174 -15.24 -35.68 -20.72
N LEU A 175 -15.43 -34.49 -21.28
CA LEU A 175 -16.57 -33.61 -21.00
C LEU A 175 -17.50 -33.67 -22.21
N SER A 176 -18.79 -33.97 -21.99
CA SER A 176 -19.78 -34.11 -23.07
C SER A 176 -20.12 -32.75 -23.70
N ASP A 177 -20.16 -32.71 -25.04
CA ASP A 177 -20.54 -31.50 -25.78
C ASP A 177 -21.94 -31.02 -25.40
N ASN A 178 -22.89 -31.94 -25.18
CA ASN A 178 -24.28 -31.63 -24.85
C ASN A 178 -24.40 -30.94 -23.49
N LEU A 179 -23.64 -31.41 -22.49
CA LEU A 179 -23.64 -30.84 -21.15
C LEU A 179 -23.11 -29.41 -21.15
N ILE A 180 -21.93 -29.22 -21.76
CA ILE A 180 -21.28 -27.91 -21.84
C ILE A 180 -22.12 -26.91 -22.66
N ALA A 181 -22.78 -27.36 -23.73
CA ALA A 181 -23.68 -26.51 -24.52
C ALA A 181 -24.90 -26.01 -23.71
N SER A 182 -25.36 -26.78 -22.73
CA SER A 182 -26.52 -26.41 -21.90
C SER A 182 -26.17 -25.45 -20.76
N TRP A 183 -25.01 -25.61 -20.12
CA TRP A 183 -24.60 -24.85 -18.93
C TRP A 183 -24.09 -23.43 -19.23
N THR A 184 -24.82 -22.67 -20.05
CA THR A 184 -24.46 -21.29 -20.46
C THR A 184 -24.34 -20.28 -19.31
N GLN A 185 -24.81 -20.63 -18.10
CA GLN A 185 -24.69 -19.80 -16.89
C GLN A 185 -23.39 -20.03 -16.10
N LEU A 186 -22.53 -20.94 -16.55
CA LEU A 186 -21.31 -21.31 -15.85
C LEU A 186 -20.33 -20.13 -15.78
N THR A 187 -19.92 -19.78 -14.57
CA THR A 187 -18.89 -18.77 -14.27
C THR A 187 -17.59 -19.41 -13.83
N GLU A 188 -17.63 -20.61 -13.23
CA GLU A 188 -16.46 -21.34 -12.75
C GLU A 188 -16.58 -22.82 -13.11
N LEU A 189 -15.56 -23.35 -13.78
CA LEU A 189 -15.40 -24.77 -14.08
C LEU A 189 -14.02 -25.24 -13.62
N ASN A 190 -13.98 -26.13 -12.64
CA ASN A 190 -12.77 -26.84 -12.23
C ASN A 190 -12.92 -28.32 -12.58
N ALA A 191 -12.17 -28.78 -13.58
CA ALA A 191 -12.05 -30.19 -13.95
C ALA A 191 -10.58 -30.63 -13.98
N SER A 192 -9.76 -30.01 -13.13
CA SER A 192 -8.34 -30.35 -12.98
C SER A 192 -8.14 -31.77 -12.41
N LYS A 193 -6.92 -32.32 -12.55
CA LYS A 193 -6.53 -33.64 -12.00
C LYS A 193 -7.44 -34.79 -12.45
N ASN A 194 -7.78 -34.80 -13.74
CA ASN A 194 -8.60 -35.84 -14.35
C ASN A 194 -7.81 -36.53 -15.48
N PHE A 195 -8.49 -37.33 -16.31
CA PHE A 195 -7.93 -37.99 -17.48
C PHE A 195 -8.48 -37.43 -18.80
N LEU A 196 -8.89 -36.15 -18.81
CA LEU A 196 -9.47 -35.52 -20.00
C LEU A 196 -8.47 -35.49 -21.15
N SER A 197 -8.85 -35.99 -22.33
CA SER A 197 -8.00 -36.00 -23.53
C SER A 197 -8.18 -34.78 -24.43
N SER A 198 -9.33 -34.11 -24.35
CA SER A 198 -9.68 -32.97 -25.21
C SER A 198 -10.68 -32.04 -24.51
N ILE A 199 -10.76 -30.81 -25.00
CA ILE A 199 -11.80 -29.84 -24.64
C ILE A 199 -12.91 -29.93 -25.72
N PRO A 200 -14.20 -30.01 -25.34
CA PRO A 200 -15.32 -30.04 -26.28
C PRO A 200 -15.42 -28.74 -27.11
N GLU A 201 -15.92 -28.83 -28.35
CA GLU A 201 -16.11 -27.65 -29.21
C GLU A 201 -17.23 -26.75 -28.69
N SER A 202 -18.17 -27.30 -27.92
CA SER A 202 -19.21 -26.50 -27.28
C SER A 202 -18.72 -25.60 -26.14
N ILE A 203 -17.42 -25.63 -25.78
CA ILE A 203 -16.87 -24.74 -24.74
C ILE A 203 -17.12 -23.26 -25.03
N GLY A 204 -17.16 -22.88 -26.32
CA GLY A 204 -17.49 -21.53 -26.76
C GLY A 204 -18.89 -21.04 -26.38
N CYS A 205 -19.82 -21.94 -26.02
CA CYS A 205 -21.14 -21.57 -25.51
C CYS A 205 -21.08 -20.92 -24.11
N LEU A 206 -20.00 -21.13 -23.37
CA LEU A 206 -19.82 -20.63 -22.00
C LEU A 206 -19.39 -19.16 -21.97
N SER A 207 -20.22 -18.26 -22.48
CA SER A 207 -19.90 -16.82 -22.58
C SER A 207 -19.72 -16.11 -21.22
N ARG A 208 -20.23 -16.68 -20.12
CA ARG A 208 -20.14 -16.13 -18.76
C ARG A 208 -18.99 -16.72 -17.93
N ILE A 209 -18.21 -17.64 -18.49
CA ILE A 209 -17.11 -18.29 -17.76
C ILE A 209 -16.07 -17.24 -17.39
N ILE A 210 -15.66 -17.22 -16.12
CA ILE A 210 -14.64 -16.31 -15.57
C ILE A 210 -13.38 -17.11 -15.27
N ARG A 211 -13.54 -18.32 -14.71
CA ARG A 211 -12.43 -19.22 -14.37
C ARG A 211 -12.64 -20.59 -14.97
N LEU A 212 -11.67 -21.03 -15.76
CA LEU A 212 -11.60 -22.36 -16.35
C LEU A 212 -10.31 -23.05 -15.89
N ASP A 213 -10.44 -24.10 -15.11
CA ASP A 213 -9.33 -24.85 -14.54
C ASP A 213 -9.33 -26.31 -15.04
N LEU A 214 -8.35 -26.63 -15.88
CA LEU A 214 -8.16 -27.92 -16.53
C LEU A 214 -6.73 -28.46 -16.32
N HIS A 215 -6.01 -27.96 -15.32
CA HIS A 215 -4.63 -28.39 -15.06
C HIS A 215 -4.54 -29.88 -14.68
N GLN A 216 -3.39 -30.53 -14.89
CA GLN A 216 -3.18 -31.95 -14.59
C GLN A 216 -4.19 -32.88 -15.30
N ASN A 217 -4.25 -32.78 -16.62
CA ASN A 217 -5.06 -33.65 -17.48
C ASN A 217 -4.18 -34.24 -18.61
N ARG A 218 -4.81 -34.81 -19.66
CA ARG A 218 -4.15 -35.37 -20.85
C ARG A 218 -4.53 -34.61 -22.12
N ILE A 219 -4.89 -33.32 -21.99
CA ILE A 219 -5.42 -32.52 -23.10
C ILE A 219 -4.30 -32.21 -24.09
N SER A 220 -4.53 -32.52 -25.37
CA SER A 220 -3.54 -32.31 -26.45
C SER A 220 -3.70 -31.00 -27.22
N SER A 221 -4.89 -30.41 -27.21
CA SER A 221 -5.18 -29.18 -27.98
C SER A 221 -6.31 -28.36 -27.36
N VAL A 222 -6.29 -27.05 -27.59
CA VAL A 222 -7.39 -26.13 -27.28
C VAL A 222 -8.15 -25.82 -28.59
N PRO A 223 -9.49 -25.96 -28.63
CA PRO A 223 -10.28 -25.69 -29.83
C PRO A 223 -10.42 -24.18 -30.11
N SER A 224 -10.66 -23.79 -31.36
CA SER A 224 -10.81 -22.38 -31.76
C SER A 224 -12.11 -21.74 -31.23
N SER A 225 -13.10 -22.57 -30.90
CA SER A 225 -14.35 -22.17 -30.23
C SER A 225 -14.14 -21.54 -28.85
N ILE A 226 -12.96 -21.67 -28.23
CA ILE A 226 -12.62 -21.00 -26.95
C ILE A 226 -12.83 -19.48 -27.00
N THR A 227 -12.78 -18.89 -28.19
CA THR A 227 -13.08 -17.47 -28.46
C THR A 227 -14.47 -17.02 -27.97
N GLY A 228 -15.43 -17.94 -27.89
CA GLY A 228 -16.77 -17.66 -27.36
C GLY A 228 -16.81 -17.39 -25.85
N CYS A 229 -15.76 -17.76 -25.11
CA CYS A 229 -15.61 -17.51 -23.66
C CYS A 229 -15.18 -16.05 -23.37
N CYS A 230 -15.96 -15.08 -23.82
CA CYS A 230 -15.58 -13.66 -23.81
C CYS A 230 -15.39 -13.03 -22.42
N SER A 231 -15.89 -13.67 -21.36
CA SER A 231 -15.74 -13.23 -19.96
C SER A 231 -14.56 -13.88 -19.23
N LEU A 232 -13.78 -14.75 -19.89
CA LEU A 232 -12.74 -15.56 -19.25
C LEU A 232 -11.59 -14.67 -18.75
N VAL A 233 -11.28 -14.78 -17.45
CA VAL A 233 -10.24 -14.01 -16.76
C VAL A 233 -9.08 -14.90 -16.33
N GLU A 234 -9.37 -16.13 -15.90
CA GLU A 234 -8.38 -17.09 -15.43
C GLU A 234 -8.50 -18.41 -16.21
N PHE A 235 -7.41 -18.81 -16.86
CA PHE A 235 -7.35 -20.07 -17.60
C PHE A 235 -6.13 -20.89 -17.16
N TYR A 236 -6.38 -22.04 -16.52
CA TYR A 236 -5.33 -22.94 -16.04
C TYR A 236 -5.28 -24.22 -16.87
N MET A 237 -4.18 -24.43 -17.57
CA MET A 237 -3.92 -25.55 -18.48
C MET A 237 -2.59 -26.27 -18.17
N GLY A 238 -1.97 -25.99 -17.02
CA GLY A 238 -0.69 -26.58 -16.64
C GLY A 238 -0.72 -28.11 -16.52
N ASN A 239 0.40 -28.81 -16.71
CA ASN A 239 0.51 -30.28 -16.72
C ASN A 239 -0.49 -30.96 -17.67
N ASN A 240 -0.41 -30.63 -18.95
CA ASN A 240 -1.17 -31.26 -20.01
C ASN A 240 -0.22 -31.73 -21.13
N ALA A 241 -0.78 -32.13 -22.28
CA ALA A 241 -0.03 -32.59 -23.45
C ALA A 241 -0.13 -31.59 -24.62
N LEU A 242 -0.31 -30.29 -24.35
CA LEU A 242 -0.48 -29.27 -25.39
C LEU A 242 0.80 -29.09 -26.20
N SER A 243 0.72 -29.27 -27.53
CA SER A 243 1.84 -29.02 -28.45
C SER A 243 1.79 -27.64 -29.10
N THR A 244 0.59 -27.08 -29.28
CA THR A 244 0.32 -25.79 -29.93
C THR A 244 -0.88 -25.10 -29.27
N LEU A 245 -1.04 -23.80 -29.55
CA LEU A 245 -2.22 -23.02 -29.17
C LEU A 245 -2.90 -22.46 -30.44
N PRO A 246 -4.24 -22.34 -30.47
CA PRO A 246 -4.95 -21.70 -31.59
C PRO A 246 -4.65 -20.18 -31.62
N ALA A 247 -4.50 -19.62 -32.82
CA ALA A 247 -4.19 -18.19 -32.99
C ALA A 247 -5.32 -17.30 -32.47
N GLU A 248 -6.56 -17.79 -32.56
CA GLU A 248 -7.77 -17.08 -32.15
C GLU A 248 -7.85 -16.84 -30.64
N ILE A 249 -7.03 -17.52 -29.82
CA ILE A 249 -6.97 -17.28 -28.37
C ILE A 249 -6.64 -15.83 -28.04
N GLY A 250 -5.94 -15.12 -28.94
CA GLY A 250 -5.58 -13.70 -28.82
C GLY A 250 -6.78 -12.74 -28.74
N THR A 251 -8.00 -13.20 -29.01
CA THR A 251 -9.24 -12.41 -28.95
C THR A 251 -9.84 -12.30 -27.54
N LEU A 252 -9.35 -13.09 -26.57
CA LEU A 252 -9.86 -13.11 -25.19
C LEU A 252 -9.39 -11.88 -24.39
N SER A 253 -10.06 -10.74 -24.62
CA SER A 253 -9.64 -9.42 -24.12
C SER A 253 -9.65 -9.24 -22.59
N HIS A 254 -10.41 -10.07 -21.86
CA HIS A 254 -10.50 -10.05 -20.40
C HIS A 254 -9.53 -11.02 -19.71
N LEU A 255 -8.82 -11.87 -20.46
CA LEU A 255 -7.93 -12.87 -19.89
C LEU A 255 -6.76 -12.17 -19.19
N GLY A 256 -6.60 -12.44 -17.90
CA GLY A 256 -5.58 -11.85 -17.04
C GLY A 256 -4.54 -12.86 -16.56
N THR A 257 -4.96 -14.09 -16.27
CA THR A 257 -4.07 -15.17 -15.84
C THR A 257 -4.16 -16.32 -16.82
N PHE A 258 -3.02 -16.69 -17.42
CA PHE A 258 -2.92 -17.82 -18.30
C PHE A 258 -1.77 -18.74 -17.88
N ASP A 259 -2.11 -19.91 -17.36
CA ASP A 259 -1.14 -20.91 -16.92
C ASP A 259 -1.07 -22.06 -17.93
N LEU A 260 0.11 -22.23 -18.53
CA LEU A 260 0.45 -23.24 -19.53
C LEU A 260 1.66 -24.08 -19.09
N HIS A 261 2.02 -24.08 -17.81
CA HIS A 261 3.24 -24.73 -17.35
C HIS A 261 3.23 -26.24 -17.63
N SER A 262 4.41 -26.86 -17.80
CA SER A 262 4.53 -28.33 -17.94
C SER A 262 3.67 -28.90 -19.07
N ASN A 263 3.83 -28.34 -20.27
CA ASN A 263 3.22 -28.79 -21.52
C ASN A 263 4.32 -29.09 -22.56
N GLN A 264 3.95 -29.27 -23.83
CA GLN A 264 4.85 -29.59 -24.94
C GLN A 264 4.92 -28.45 -25.98
N LEU A 265 4.64 -27.20 -25.58
CA LEU A 265 4.61 -26.06 -26.49
C LEU A 265 5.99 -25.79 -27.07
N LYS A 266 6.07 -25.69 -28.40
CA LYS A 266 7.30 -25.32 -29.13
C LYS A 266 7.42 -23.82 -29.35
N GLU A 267 6.29 -23.14 -29.43
CA GLU A 267 6.19 -21.69 -29.60
C GLU A 267 4.95 -21.15 -28.87
N TYR A 268 4.97 -19.85 -28.60
CA TYR A 268 3.81 -19.09 -28.17
C TYR A 268 3.36 -18.22 -29.36
N PRO A 269 2.12 -18.35 -29.84
CA PRO A 269 1.69 -17.73 -31.09
C PRO A 269 1.67 -16.20 -30.98
N VAL A 270 2.06 -15.52 -32.06
CA VAL A 270 2.18 -14.05 -32.10
C VAL A 270 0.83 -13.38 -31.82
N GLU A 271 -0.26 -13.97 -32.30
CA GLU A 271 -1.62 -13.48 -32.08
C GLU A 271 -2.00 -13.49 -30.60
N ALA A 272 -1.49 -14.42 -29.80
CA ALA A 272 -1.72 -14.48 -28.36
C ALA A 272 -0.91 -13.41 -27.59
N CYS A 273 0.04 -12.72 -28.22
CA CYS A 273 0.71 -11.55 -27.65
C CYS A 273 -0.22 -10.31 -27.59
N LYS A 274 -1.40 -10.35 -28.24
CA LYS A 274 -2.42 -9.29 -28.16
C LYS A 274 -3.21 -9.31 -26.84
N LEU A 275 -3.06 -10.38 -26.06
CA LEU A 275 -3.75 -10.56 -24.78
C LEU A 275 -3.26 -9.55 -23.74
N ARG A 276 -4.18 -9.10 -22.88
CA ARG A 276 -3.89 -8.19 -21.76
C ARG A 276 -3.61 -8.96 -20.47
N LEU A 277 -2.73 -9.96 -20.56
CA LEU A 277 -2.36 -10.81 -19.42
C LEU A 277 -1.59 -10.02 -18.36
N SER A 278 -1.79 -10.38 -17.10
CA SER A 278 -0.97 -10.00 -15.94
C SER A 278 0.00 -11.13 -15.58
N VAL A 279 -0.44 -12.38 -15.67
CA VAL A 279 0.38 -13.57 -15.38
C VAL A 279 0.33 -14.53 -16.56
N LEU A 280 1.51 -14.94 -17.03
CA LEU A 280 1.71 -15.96 -18.06
C LEU A 280 2.75 -16.96 -17.57
N ASP A 281 2.34 -18.21 -17.33
CA ASP A 281 3.26 -19.30 -16.99
C ASP A 281 3.49 -20.20 -18.20
N LEU A 282 4.69 -20.16 -18.75
CA LEU A 282 5.15 -21.00 -19.85
C LEU A 282 6.26 -21.96 -19.41
N SER A 283 6.49 -22.12 -18.10
CA SER A 283 7.58 -22.96 -17.58
C SER A 283 7.42 -24.44 -17.97
N ASN A 284 8.54 -25.16 -18.01
CA ASN A 284 8.61 -26.58 -18.35
C ASN A 284 7.91 -26.94 -19.68
N ASN A 285 8.14 -26.13 -20.72
CA ASN A 285 7.69 -26.42 -22.09
C ASN A 285 8.89 -26.76 -23.00
N SER A 286 8.67 -26.84 -24.31
CA SER A 286 9.70 -27.09 -25.32
C SER A 286 10.06 -25.83 -26.13
N LEU A 287 9.89 -24.63 -25.54
CA LEU A 287 10.14 -23.36 -26.23
C LEU A 287 11.63 -23.18 -26.54
N THR A 288 11.97 -23.03 -27.83
CA THR A 288 13.34 -22.77 -28.27
C THR A 288 13.69 -21.29 -28.37
N GLY A 289 12.67 -20.43 -28.44
CA GLY A 289 12.77 -18.97 -28.50
C GLY A 289 11.44 -18.30 -28.16
N LEU A 290 11.43 -16.98 -28.14
CA LEU A 290 10.23 -16.15 -27.90
C LEU A 290 10.09 -15.15 -29.05
N ALA A 291 8.84 -14.91 -29.46
CA ALA A 291 8.51 -13.88 -30.45
C ALA A 291 8.79 -12.47 -29.88
N PRO A 292 9.42 -11.55 -30.63
CA PRO A 292 9.65 -10.16 -30.20
C PRO A 292 8.38 -9.43 -29.75
N GLU A 293 7.24 -9.76 -30.37
CA GLU A 293 5.90 -9.21 -30.12
C GLU A 293 5.41 -9.50 -28.69
N LEU A 294 5.95 -10.52 -28.01
CA LEU A 294 5.69 -10.73 -26.58
C LEU A 294 6.12 -9.50 -25.75
N GLY A 295 7.12 -8.74 -26.22
CA GLY A 295 7.57 -7.47 -25.64
C GLY A 295 6.53 -6.33 -25.69
N GLU A 296 5.47 -6.45 -26.50
CA GLU A 296 4.37 -5.48 -26.56
C GLU A 296 3.33 -5.67 -25.43
N MET A 297 3.38 -6.80 -24.72
CA MET A 297 2.48 -7.13 -23.60
C MET A 297 2.76 -6.29 -22.34
N THR A 298 2.44 -5.00 -22.38
CA THR A 298 2.73 -4.02 -21.31
C THR A 298 1.98 -4.28 -19.99
N THR A 299 0.91 -5.07 -20.00
CA THR A 299 0.19 -5.47 -18.79
C THR A 299 0.85 -6.66 -18.08
N LEU A 300 1.73 -7.41 -18.76
CA LEU A 300 2.30 -8.63 -18.23
C LEU A 300 3.28 -8.30 -17.09
N ARG A 301 2.96 -8.79 -15.88
CA ARG A 301 3.72 -8.56 -14.65
C ARG A 301 4.61 -9.74 -14.31
N LYS A 302 4.12 -10.95 -14.57
CA LYS A 302 4.81 -12.20 -14.25
C LYS A 302 4.82 -13.12 -15.47
N LEU A 303 6.02 -13.37 -15.98
CA LEU A 303 6.31 -14.32 -17.05
C LEU A 303 7.25 -15.39 -16.52
N LEU A 304 6.80 -16.64 -16.47
CA LEU A 304 7.60 -17.78 -16.03
C LEU A 304 8.02 -18.61 -17.24
N LEU A 305 9.33 -18.87 -17.37
CA LEU A 305 9.93 -19.54 -18.53
C LEU A 305 10.92 -20.65 -18.17
N THR A 306 11.12 -20.88 -16.86
CA THR A 306 12.06 -21.89 -16.34
C THR A 306 11.77 -23.27 -16.94
N GLY A 307 12.80 -24.07 -17.17
CA GLY A 307 12.63 -25.43 -17.73
C GLY A 307 12.36 -25.51 -19.24
N ASN A 308 12.48 -24.41 -19.99
CA ASN A 308 12.46 -24.41 -21.46
C ASN A 308 13.87 -24.46 -22.07
N PRO A 309 14.06 -25.07 -23.26
CA PRO A 309 15.32 -25.09 -23.98
C PRO A 309 15.63 -23.77 -24.74
N LEU A 310 15.55 -22.62 -24.05
CA LEU A 310 15.78 -21.27 -24.61
C LEU A 310 17.28 -21.00 -24.83
N ARG A 311 17.85 -21.54 -25.92
CA ARG A 311 19.29 -21.43 -26.22
C ARG A 311 19.73 -20.04 -26.72
N THR A 312 18.78 -19.23 -27.19
CA THR A 312 19.04 -17.90 -27.80
C THR A 312 19.03 -16.76 -26.79
N LEU A 313 18.46 -16.97 -25.60
CA LEU A 313 18.35 -15.97 -24.54
C LEU A 313 19.35 -16.26 -23.42
N ARG A 314 19.99 -15.21 -22.88
CA ARG A 314 20.86 -15.37 -21.70
C ARG A 314 20.03 -15.86 -20.51
N SER A 315 20.59 -16.81 -19.73
CA SER A 315 19.93 -17.36 -18.54
C SER A 315 19.48 -16.27 -17.55
N SER A 316 20.27 -15.21 -17.39
CA SER A 316 19.96 -14.06 -16.53
C SER A 316 18.73 -13.27 -16.97
N LEU A 317 18.36 -13.28 -18.26
CA LEU A 317 17.13 -12.67 -18.76
C LEU A 317 15.92 -13.58 -18.56
N VAL A 318 16.13 -14.90 -18.66
CA VAL A 318 15.07 -15.92 -18.49
C VAL A 318 14.67 -16.07 -17.03
N SER A 319 15.63 -15.99 -16.09
CA SER A 319 15.39 -16.06 -14.64
C SER A 319 15.31 -14.68 -13.96
N GLY A 320 15.45 -13.61 -14.74
CA GLY A 320 15.44 -12.23 -14.26
C GLY A 320 14.03 -11.62 -14.17
N PRO A 321 13.92 -10.33 -13.82
CA PRO A 321 12.64 -9.64 -13.79
C PRO A 321 11.95 -9.64 -15.15
N THR A 322 10.67 -10.01 -15.19
CA THR A 322 9.87 -10.09 -16.43
C THR A 322 9.99 -8.85 -17.30
N GLN A 323 9.96 -7.64 -16.70
CA GLN A 323 10.04 -6.39 -17.45
C GLN A 323 11.36 -6.22 -18.21
N ALA A 324 12.47 -6.75 -17.71
CA ALA A 324 13.76 -6.69 -18.39
C ALA A 324 13.75 -7.54 -19.68
N LEU A 325 13.17 -8.74 -19.61
CA LEU A 325 12.99 -9.61 -20.76
C LEU A 325 12.05 -9.00 -21.80
N LEU A 326 10.93 -8.40 -21.37
CA LEU A 326 9.99 -7.74 -22.28
C LEU A 326 10.62 -6.54 -23.00
N ARG A 327 11.43 -5.72 -22.31
CA ARG A 327 12.20 -4.64 -22.96
C ARG A 327 13.20 -5.19 -23.98
N TYR A 328 13.88 -6.28 -23.64
CA TYR A 328 14.81 -6.95 -24.55
C TYR A 328 14.10 -7.42 -25.83
N LEU A 329 12.95 -8.10 -25.69
CA LEU A 329 12.16 -8.56 -26.84
C LEU A 329 11.63 -7.39 -27.67
N ARG A 330 11.13 -6.32 -27.03
CA ARG A 330 10.66 -5.10 -27.71
C ARG A 330 11.77 -4.43 -28.52
N SER A 331 13.01 -4.44 -28.05
CA SER A 331 14.15 -3.88 -28.80
C SER A 331 14.50 -4.66 -30.08
N ARG A 332 13.93 -5.86 -30.25
CA ARG A 332 14.15 -6.77 -31.39
C ARG A 332 13.00 -6.75 -32.40
N LEU A 333 11.96 -5.94 -32.15
CA LEU A 333 10.92 -5.70 -33.15
C LEU A 333 11.54 -4.94 -34.34
N PRO A 334 11.28 -5.38 -35.58
CA PRO A 334 11.80 -4.69 -36.76
C PRO A 334 11.25 -3.25 -36.78
N GLN A 335 12.16 -2.27 -36.80
CA GLN A 335 11.83 -0.90 -37.19
C GLN A 335 11.56 -0.90 -38.69
N SER A 336 10.34 -1.21 -39.09
CA SER A 336 9.91 -1.10 -40.48
C SER A 336 8.47 -0.62 -40.59
N GLU A 337 8.37 0.58 -41.17
CA GLU A 337 7.29 1.07 -42.02
C GLU A 337 5.95 1.41 -41.35
N GLU A 338 5.95 2.55 -40.64
CA GLU A 338 4.75 3.35 -40.39
C GLU A 338 4.25 3.98 -41.71
N ALA A 339 3.55 3.19 -42.51
CA ALA A 339 2.62 3.68 -43.52
C ALA A 339 1.24 3.09 -43.22
N GLU A 340 0.23 3.95 -43.19
CA GLU A 340 -1.21 3.62 -43.26
C GLU A 340 -2.01 3.27 -41.99
N VAL A 341 -1.84 3.93 -40.84
CA VAL A 341 -2.97 4.06 -39.86
C VAL A 341 -2.91 5.38 -39.07
N THR A 342 -2.90 6.54 -39.73
CA THR A 342 -3.04 7.83 -39.02
C THR A 342 -3.89 8.84 -39.80
N THR A 343 -5.22 8.73 -39.74
CA THR A 343 -6.06 9.88 -40.13
C THR A 343 -7.29 10.11 -39.26
N THR A 344 -7.73 9.17 -38.41
CA THR A 344 -8.97 9.36 -37.63
C THR A 344 -8.81 9.83 -36.19
N SER A 345 -7.66 9.66 -35.51
CA SER A 345 -7.50 10.10 -34.10
C SER A 345 -6.95 11.52 -33.91
N LYS A 346 -6.21 12.07 -34.89
CA LYS A 346 -5.56 13.38 -34.76
C LYS A 346 -6.55 14.54 -34.79
N VAL A 347 -7.64 14.42 -35.55
CA VAL A 347 -8.64 15.51 -35.72
C VAL A 347 -9.42 15.75 -34.44
N ASP A 348 -9.79 14.70 -33.70
CA ASP A 348 -10.57 14.83 -32.46
C ASP A 348 -9.77 15.51 -31.34
N VAL A 349 -8.48 15.18 -31.22
CA VAL A 349 -7.57 15.79 -30.23
C VAL A 349 -7.32 17.26 -30.56
N ILE A 350 -7.12 17.59 -31.83
CA ILE A 350 -6.95 18.99 -32.28
C ILE A 350 -8.23 19.79 -32.01
N THR A 351 -9.41 19.25 -32.33
CA THR A 351 -10.70 19.93 -32.11
C THR A 351 -10.98 20.16 -30.63
N GLN A 352 -10.60 19.21 -29.78
CA GLN A 352 -10.73 19.33 -28.33
C GLN A 352 -9.77 20.38 -27.75
N ALA A 353 -8.52 20.42 -28.22
CA ALA A 353 -7.55 21.44 -27.82
C ALA A 353 -8.01 22.86 -28.23
N THR A 354 -8.56 23.04 -29.43
CA THR A 354 -9.13 24.32 -29.88
C THR A 354 -10.34 24.76 -29.05
N ARG A 355 -11.22 23.84 -28.64
CA ARG A 355 -12.36 24.19 -27.76
C ARG A 355 -11.90 24.60 -26.36
N LEU A 356 -10.88 23.93 -25.84
CA LEU A 356 -10.34 24.21 -24.51
C LEU A 356 -9.55 25.53 -24.48
N SER A 357 -8.89 25.91 -25.58
CA SER A 357 -8.14 27.16 -25.65
C SER A 357 -9.03 28.41 -25.57
N ILE A 358 -10.28 28.34 -26.06
CA ILE A 358 -11.25 29.45 -25.95
C ILE A 358 -11.57 29.78 -24.48
N THR A 359 -11.66 28.76 -23.61
CA THR A 359 -12.01 28.95 -22.19
C THR A 359 -10.80 29.21 -21.30
N SER A 360 -9.69 28.53 -21.57
CA SER A 360 -8.47 28.59 -20.74
C SER A 360 -7.49 29.68 -21.18
N LYS A 361 -7.64 30.23 -22.39
CA LYS A 361 -6.65 31.07 -23.08
C LYS A 361 -5.28 30.38 -23.27
N GLU A 362 -5.19 29.07 -23.07
CA GLU A 362 -3.99 28.27 -23.31
C GLU A 362 -4.25 27.26 -24.44
N LEU A 363 -3.37 27.23 -25.44
CA LEU A 363 -3.39 26.24 -26.52
C LEU A 363 -2.21 25.29 -26.35
N SER A 364 -2.48 24.01 -26.04
CA SER A 364 -1.44 22.98 -25.91
C SER A 364 -1.67 21.86 -26.93
N LEU A 365 -0.65 21.62 -27.76
CA LEU A 365 -0.57 20.57 -28.78
C LEU A 365 0.74 19.78 -28.63
N GLU A 366 1.19 19.57 -27.39
CA GLU A 366 2.45 18.88 -27.08
C GLU A 366 2.41 17.40 -27.53
N GLY A 367 3.49 16.92 -28.16
CA GLY A 367 3.70 15.49 -28.36
C GLY A 367 2.81 14.81 -29.41
N LEU A 368 2.14 15.57 -30.28
CA LEU A 368 1.19 15.06 -31.27
C LEU A 368 1.84 14.61 -32.60
N GLY A 369 3.16 14.76 -32.73
CA GLY A 369 3.90 14.43 -33.95
C GLY A 369 3.54 15.32 -35.14
N LEU A 370 3.22 16.60 -34.88
CA LEU A 370 2.85 17.56 -35.92
C LEU A 370 4.08 17.99 -36.73
N SER A 371 3.97 17.99 -38.06
CA SER A 371 4.98 18.59 -38.96
C SER A 371 4.69 20.07 -39.26
N ALA A 372 3.42 20.48 -39.14
CA ALA A 372 2.94 21.85 -39.25
C ALA A 372 1.73 22.03 -38.32
N VAL A 373 1.48 23.26 -37.89
CA VAL A 373 0.32 23.56 -37.04
C VAL A 373 -0.91 23.81 -37.92
N PRO A 374 -2.05 23.14 -37.68
CA PRO A 374 -3.27 23.35 -38.46
C PRO A 374 -3.75 24.81 -38.39
N SER A 375 -4.29 25.38 -39.47
CA SER A 375 -4.78 26.77 -39.44
C SER A 375 -6.00 26.96 -38.54
N GLN A 376 -6.79 25.90 -38.32
CA GLN A 376 -8.03 25.90 -37.54
C GLN A 376 -7.82 26.13 -36.03
N VAL A 377 -6.60 25.94 -35.50
CA VAL A 377 -6.34 26.18 -34.07
C VAL A 377 -6.17 27.67 -33.73
N TRP A 378 -6.05 28.54 -34.74
CA TRP A 378 -5.78 29.97 -34.57
C TRP A 378 -7.03 30.86 -34.60
N GLU A 379 -8.23 30.27 -34.55
CA GLU A 379 -9.51 31.02 -34.65
C GLU A 379 -9.75 31.98 -33.46
N SER A 380 -9.25 31.65 -32.27
CA SER A 380 -9.35 32.51 -31.09
C SER A 380 -8.06 33.33 -30.93
N GLY A 381 -8.02 34.57 -31.44
CA GLY A 381 -6.85 35.46 -31.33
C GLY A 381 -6.47 35.90 -29.89
N GLU A 382 -7.14 35.40 -28.85
CA GLU A 382 -6.96 35.78 -27.44
C GLU A 382 -6.06 34.84 -26.61
N VAL A 383 -5.33 33.92 -27.25
CA VAL A 383 -4.47 32.95 -26.54
C VAL A 383 -3.28 33.66 -25.88
N ILE A 384 -3.07 33.40 -24.59
CA ILE A 384 -1.97 33.96 -23.78
C ILE A 384 -0.78 33.02 -23.64
N LYS A 385 -0.99 31.71 -23.86
CA LYS A 385 0.07 30.69 -23.80
C LYS A 385 -0.13 29.62 -24.86
N VAL A 386 0.94 29.34 -25.61
CA VAL A 386 0.97 28.33 -26.67
C VAL A 386 2.09 27.33 -26.40
N ASP A 387 1.74 26.05 -26.36
CA ASP A 387 2.69 24.94 -26.23
C ASP A 387 2.61 24.00 -27.44
N LEU A 388 3.67 23.99 -28.24
CA LEU A 388 3.83 23.14 -29.42
C LEU A 388 5.04 22.20 -29.26
N SER A 389 5.47 21.93 -28.03
CA SER A 389 6.69 21.16 -27.77
C SER A 389 6.58 19.68 -28.17
N LYS A 390 7.73 19.02 -28.35
CA LYS A 390 7.84 17.58 -28.72
C LYS A 390 7.11 17.21 -30.03
N ASN A 391 7.18 18.08 -31.02
CA ASN A 391 6.63 17.85 -32.37
C ASN A 391 7.76 17.78 -33.42
N SER A 392 7.41 17.76 -34.70
CA SER A 392 8.34 17.78 -35.84
C SER A 392 8.21 19.06 -36.68
N ILE A 393 7.87 20.18 -36.03
CA ILE A 393 7.62 21.47 -36.70
C ILE A 393 8.94 22.05 -37.20
N GLN A 394 8.97 22.47 -38.47
CA GLN A 394 10.14 23.09 -39.10
C GLN A 394 10.01 24.61 -39.24
N GLU A 395 8.80 25.10 -39.45
CA GLU A 395 8.49 26.53 -39.63
C GLU A 395 7.25 26.88 -38.83
N LEU A 396 7.20 28.11 -38.30
CA LEU A 396 6.04 28.61 -37.57
C LEU A 396 4.99 29.16 -38.55
N PRO A 397 3.69 28.95 -38.28
CA PRO A 397 2.62 29.51 -39.11
C PRO A 397 2.58 31.03 -39.04
N VAL A 398 2.26 31.69 -40.15
CA VAL A 398 2.10 33.15 -40.21
C VAL A 398 0.95 33.62 -39.33
N GLU A 399 -0.04 32.78 -39.10
CA GLU A 399 -1.22 33.00 -38.27
C GLU A 399 -0.85 33.32 -36.81
N LEU A 400 0.30 32.83 -36.32
CA LEU A 400 0.81 33.16 -34.98
C LEU A 400 1.01 34.68 -34.80
N SER A 401 1.25 35.43 -35.89
CA SER A 401 1.34 36.89 -35.86
C SER A 401 0.05 37.60 -35.44
N SER A 402 -1.09 36.90 -35.50
CA SER A 402 -2.40 37.43 -35.08
C SER A 402 -2.63 37.31 -33.56
N CYS A 403 -1.80 36.55 -32.84
CA CYS A 403 -1.92 36.31 -31.40
C CYS A 403 -1.26 37.42 -30.56
N THR A 404 -1.75 38.65 -30.65
CA THR A 404 -1.14 39.83 -29.98
C THR A 404 -1.15 39.77 -28.45
N SER A 405 -1.98 38.90 -27.86
CA SER A 405 -2.07 38.67 -26.41
C SER A 405 -1.11 37.61 -25.87
N LEU A 406 -0.25 37.03 -26.72
CA LEU A 406 0.61 35.91 -26.36
C LEU A 406 1.74 36.33 -25.41
N ASN A 407 1.76 35.72 -24.22
CA ASN A 407 2.78 35.93 -23.19
C ASN A 407 3.81 34.81 -23.14
N THR A 408 3.42 33.57 -23.44
CA THR A 408 4.30 32.39 -23.33
C THR A 408 4.23 31.53 -24.59
N LEU A 409 5.38 31.25 -25.19
CA LEU A 409 5.51 30.42 -26.38
C LEU A 409 6.55 29.31 -26.14
N ILE A 410 6.09 28.06 -26.15
CA ILE A 410 6.91 26.87 -25.92
C ILE A 410 7.02 26.07 -27.21
N LEU A 411 8.24 25.99 -27.74
CA LEU A 411 8.60 25.35 -29.01
C LEU A 411 9.69 24.29 -28.84
N SER A 412 9.98 23.87 -27.60
CA SER A 412 11.04 22.93 -27.28
C SER A 412 10.89 21.57 -27.99
N ARG A 413 12.01 20.95 -28.39
CA ARG A 413 12.09 19.64 -29.05
C ARG A 413 11.28 19.59 -30.35
N ASN A 414 11.58 20.52 -31.26
CA ASN A 414 11.06 20.57 -32.63
C ASN A 414 12.22 20.53 -33.64
N LYS A 415 11.94 20.77 -34.93
CA LYS A 415 12.91 20.80 -36.03
C LYS A 415 13.05 22.19 -36.63
N ILE A 416 12.83 23.25 -35.84
CA ILE A 416 12.89 24.64 -36.32
C ILE A 416 14.34 24.98 -36.69
N LYS A 417 14.53 25.49 -37.91
CA LYS A 417 15.85 25.78 -38.48
C LYS A 417 16.21 27.25 -38.48
N GLU A 418 15.24 28.15 -38.63
CA GLU A 418 15.50 29.59 -38.74
C GLU A 418 14.88 30.36 -37.57
N TRP A 419 15.51 31.47 -37.17
CA TRP A 419 14.98 32.39 -36.17
C TRP A 419 13.79 33.16 -36.76
N PRO A 420 12.56 33.01 -36.23
CA PRO A 420 11.35 33.58 -36.83
C PRO A 420 11.15 35.05 -36.41
N GLY A 421 12.14 35.90 -36.68
CA GLY A 421 12.18 37.29 -36.25
C GLY A 421 11.00 38.14 -36.76
N ALA A 422 10.46 37.82 -37.94
CA ALA A 422 9.30 38.51 -38.50
C ALA A 422 8.02 38.31 -37.65
N ILE A 423 7.81 37.09 -37.12
CA ILE A 423 6.68 36.77 -36.26
C ILE A 423 6.89 37.40 -34.89
N PHE A 424 8.09 37.31 -34.34
CA PHE A 424 8.38 37.91 -33.03
C PHE A 424 8.18 39.43 -32.98
N LYS A 425 8.47 40.16 -34.07
CA LYS A 425 8.16 41.61 -34.17
C LYS A 425 6.67 41.93 -34.01
N THR A 426 5.79 40.97 -34.28
CA THR A 426 4.33 41.13 -34.17
C THR A 426 3.77 40.72 -32.79
N LEU A 427 4.62 40.25 -31.87
CA LEU A 427 4.23 39.75 -30.54
C LEU A 427 4.77 40.66 -29.41
N PRO A 428 4.15 41.82 -29.16
CA PRO A 428 4.70 42.83 -28.23
C PRO A 428 4.66 42.42 -26.75
N ASN A 429 3.83 41.44 -26.39
CA ASN A 429 3.61 41.01 -25.00
C ASN A 429 4.37 39.74 -24.61
N LEU A 430 5.23 39.21 -25.48
CA LEU A 430 5.90 37.94 -25.22
C LEU A 430 6.88 38.06 -24.04
N LEU A 431 6.61 37.33 -22.96
CA LEU A 431 7.40 37.29 -21.73
C LEU A 431 8.25 36.02 -21.61
N SER A 432 7.82 34.90 -22.18
CA SER A 432 8.53 33.63 -22.09
C SER A 432 8.62 32.95 -23.44
N LEU A 433 9.85 32.59 -23.84
CA LEU A 433 10.16 31.89 -25.08
C LEU A 433 11.06 30.70 -24.79
N LYS A 434 10.59 29.49 -25.13
CA LYS A 434 11.35 28.24 -24.97
C LYS A 434 11.58 27.57 -26.31
N LEU A 435 12.84 27.43 -26.69
CA LEU A 435 13.31 26.88 -27.98
C LEU A 435 14.32 25.74 -27.79
N GLU A 436 14.37 25.13 -26.61
CA GLU A 436 15.28 24.02 -26.28
C GLU A 436 15.28 22.93 -27.37
N SER A 437 16.45 22.40 -27.73
CA SER A 437 16.63 21.26 -28.63
C SER A 437 15.89 21.44 -29.96
N ASN A 438 16.06 22.60 -30.57
CA ASN A 438 15.78 22.81 -31.99
C ASN A 438 17.09 22.70 -32.79
N SER A 439 17.01 22.65 -34.11
CA SER A 439 18.19 22.67 -34.98
C SER A 439 18.40 24.08 -35.53
N LEU A 440 18.30 25.10 -34.66
CA LEU A 440 18.38 26.50 -35.06
C LEU A 440 19.75 26.81 -35.66
N GLY A 441 19.73 27.39 -36.86
CA GLY A 441 20.86 28.08 -37.44
C GLY A 441 21.11 29.42 -36.73
N GLN A 442 22.06 30.18 -37.28
CA GLN A 442 22.54 31.42 -36.66
C GLN A 442 21.41 32.46 -36.50
N ILE A 443 21.23 32.95 -35.28
CA ILE A 443 20.31 34.04 -34.94
C ILE A 443 20.89 35.35 -35.50
N PRO A 444 20.13 36.13 -36.27
CA PRO A 444 20.56 37.44 -36.76
C PRO A 444 20.98 38.38 -35.62
N SER A 445 21.93 39.27 -35.88
CA SER A 445 22.44 40.22 -34.87
C SER A 445 21.38 41.21 -34.36
N ASP A 446 20.29 41.43 -35.10
CA ASP A 446 19.13 42.22 -34.67
C ASP A 446 17.99 41.35 -34.10
N GLY A 447 18.17 40.03 -34.03
CA GLY A 447 17.11 39.05 -33.72
C GLY A 447 16.45 39.25 -32.35
N PHE A 448 17.22 39.63 -31.33
CA PHE A 448 16.72 39.88 -29.97
C PHE A 448 16.04 41.26 -29.82
N GLN A 449 16.26 42.20 -30.73
CA GLN A 449 15.58 43.50 -30.71
C GLN A 449 14.07 43.36 -30.95
N ALA A 450 13.64 42.24 -31.54
CA ALA A 450 12.23 41.95 -31.77
C ALA A 450 11.43 41.60 -30.50
N ILE A 451 12.10 41.27 -29.38
CA ILE A 451 11.46 40.72 -28.15
C ILE A 451 11.97 41.40 -26.86
N PRO A 452 11.88 42.74 -26.72
CA PRO A 452 12.53 43.48 -25.63
C PRO A 452 11.91 43.27 -24.23
N MET A 453 10.71 42.71 -24.15
CA MET A 453 9.97 42.49 -22.88
C MET A 453 10.20 41.11 -22.27
N LEU A 454 11.04 40.27 -22.89
CA LEU A 454 11.22 38.89 -22.49
C LEU A 454 11.82 38.77 -21.08
N GLN A 455 11.22 37.91 -20.25
CA GLN A 455 11.65 37.58 -18.89
C GLN A 455 12.30 36.19 -18.83
N VAL A 456 11.84 35.24 -19.66
CA VAL A 456 12.36 33.86 -19.69
C VAL A 456 12.77 33.49 -21.10
N LEU A 457 14.04 33.11 -21.30
CA LEU A 457 14.57 32.65 -22.58
C LEU A 457 15.30 31.32 -22.41
N ASP A 458 14.88 30.30 -23.16
CA ASP A 458 15.57 29.01 -23.21
C ASP A 458 15.99 28.70 -24.65
N LEU A 459 17.29 28.66 -24.91
CA LEU A 459 17.90 28.33 -26.20
C LEU A 459 18.70 27.02 -26.14
N SER A 460 18.61 26.27 -25.05
CA SER A 460 19.46 25.12 -24.77
C SER A 460 19.49 24.10 -25.92
N GLY A 461 20.65 23.50 -26.21
CA GLY A 461 20.81 22.48 -27.25
C GLY A 461 20.84 22.98 -28.70
N ASN A 462 20.81 24.30 -28.93
CA ASN A 462 20.89 24.90 -30.28
C ASN A 462 22.32 25.36 -30.63
N ALA A 463 23.31 24.46 -30.60
CA ALA A 463 24.74 24.78 -30.62
C ALA A 463 25.23 25.77 -31.71
N ALA A 464 24.58 25.88 -32.87
CA ALA A 464 24.98 26.76 -33.97
C ALA A 464 24.23 28.11 -34.03
N SER A 465 23.41 28.41 -33.01
CA SER A 465 22.44 29.52 -33.10
C SER A 465 22.94 30.86 -32.58
N LEU A 466 23.90 30.94 -31.66
CA LEU A 466 24.35 32.22 -31.13
C LEU A 466 25.33 32.93 -32.08
N PRO A 467 25.19 34.25 -32.32
CA PRO A 467 26.20 35.04 -33.03
C PRO A 467 27.46 35.23 -32.16
N GLU A 468 28.57 35.63 -32.78
CA GLU A 468 29.87 35.83 -32.11
C GLU A 468 29.79 36.88 -30.97
N HIS A 469 28.94 37.89 -31.13
CA HIS A 469 28.61 38.88 -30.09
C HIS A 469 27.08 38.95 -29.90
N PRO A 470 26.50 38.12 -29.02
CA PRO A 470 25.06 38.10 -28.81
C PRO A 470 24.61 39.34 -28.01
N PRO A 471 23.71 40.18 -28.57
CA PRO A 471 23.31 41.44 -27.94
C PRO A 471 22.25 41.21 -26.85
N PHE A 472 22.59 40.43 -25.82
CA PHE A 472 21.69 40.16 -24.68
C PHE A 472 21.29 41.44 -23.94
N SER A 473 22.08 42.50 -24.01
CA SER A 473 21.74 43.84 -23.51
C SER A 473 20.45 44.41 -24.11
N SER A 474 19.97 43.89 -25.25
CA SER A 474 18.66 44.22 -25.82
C SER A 474 17.47 43.62 -25.05
N LEU A 475 17.71 42.78 -24.02
CA LEU A 475 16.70 42.13 -23.18
C LEU A 475 16.81 42.58 -21.70
N PRO A 476 16.54 43.86 -21.37
CA PRO A 476 16.80 44.40 -20.03
C PRO A 476 15.90 43.82 -18.92
N HIS A 477 14.79 43.17 -19.28
CA HIS A 477 13.82 42.58 -18.36
C HIS A 477 14.05 41.10 -18.07
N LEU A 478 15.11 40.50 -18.63
CA LEU A 478 15.38 39.07 -18.54
C LEU A 478 15.67 38.65 -17.09
N GLN A 479 14.96 37.63 -16.62
CA GLN A 479 15.07 37.04 -15.29
C GLN A 479 15.62 35.61 -15.34
N GLU A 480 15.30 34.84 -16.37
CA GLU A 480 15.77 33.48 -16.54
C GLU A 480 16.38 33.29 -17.94
N LEU A 481 17.60 32.79 -17.98
CA LEU A 481 18.34 32.52 -19.22
C LEU A 481 18.95 31.12 -19.18
N TYR A 482 18.54 30.27 -20.13
CA TYR A 482 19.04 28.91 -20.26
C TYR A 482 19.79 28.74 -21.59
N LEU A 483 21.08 28.42 -21.48
CA LEU A 483 22.04 28.28 -22.58
C LEU A 483 22.81 26.95 -22.46
N ARG A 484 22.14 25.90 -22.02
CA ARG A 484 22.75 24.58 -21.82
C ARG A 484 23.12 23.94 -23.15
N GLN A 485 24.28 23.28 -23.24
CA GLN A 485 24.70 22.55 -24.46
C GLN A 485 24.73 23.44 -25.72
N MET A 486 25.31 24.63 -25.58
CA MET A 486 25.40 25.65 -26.63
C MET A 486 26.78 25.75 -27.28
N GLN A 487 27.76 24.92 -26.88
CA GLN A 487 29.16 24.99 -27.34
C GLN A 487 29.86 26.33 -27.05
N ILE A 488 29.49 27.00 -25.95
CA ILE A 488 30.05 28.29 -25.55
C ILE A 488 31.43 28.10 -24.89
N TYR A 489 32.43 28.88 -25.31
CA TYR A 489 33.81 28.81 -24.77
C TYR A 489 34.14 29.91 -23.74
N GLU A 490 33.48 31.06 -23.85
CA GLU A 490 33.60 32.18 -22.93
C GLU A 490 32.21 32.79 -22.68
N VAL A 491 31.95 33.26 -21.47
CA VAL A 491 30.66 33.88 -21.13
C VAL A 491 30.53 35.22 -21.88
N PRO A 492 29.47 35.43 -22.69
CA PRO A 492 29.25 36.71 -23.37
C PRO A 492 29.15 37.87 -22.37
N SER A 493 29.95 38.92 -22.61
CA SER A 493 30.12 40.05 -21.68
C SER A 493 28.81 40.81 -21.42
N GLU A 494 27.90 40.78 -22.38
CA GLU A 494 26.60 41.42 -22.40
C GLU A 494 25.64 40.81 -21.37
N ILE A 495 25.80 39.53 -21.01
CA ILE A 495 25.04 38.88 -19.93
C ILE A 495 25.32 39.57 -18.60
N LEU A 496 26.54 40.06 -18.39
CA LEU A 496 26.96 40.73 -17.15
C LEU A 496 26.30 42.09 -16.95
N SER A 497 25.58 42.60 -17.96
CA SER A 497 24.79 43.84 -17.88
C SER A 497 23.34 43.63 -17.41
N LEU A 498 22.88 42.38 -17.28
CA LEU A 498 21.49 42.02 -16.98
C LEU A 498 21.20 42.04 -15.47
N GLN A 499 20.90 43.22 -14.91
CA GLN A 499 20.72 43.38 -13.46
C GLN A 499 19.51 42.65 -12.84
N ASN A 500 18.53 42.27 -13.67
CA ASN A 500 17.31 41.57 -13.22
C ASN A 500 17.43 40.04 -13.28
N LEU A 501 18.57 39.52 -13.74
CA LEU A 501 18.75 38.09 -13.96
C LEU A 501 18.78 37.35 -12.61
N ARG A 502 17.90 36.36 -12.47
CA ARG A 502 17.73 35.50 -11.29
C ARG A 502 18.24 34.09 -11.52
N ILE A 503 18.04 33.54 -12.71
CA ILE A 503 18.49 32.19 -13.07
C ILE A 503 19.33 32.28 -14.32
N LEU A 504 20.54 31.70 -14.26
CA LEU A 504 21.44 31.57 -15.39
C LEU A 504 21.96 30.13 -15.46
N ASP A 505 21.58 29.41 -16.51
CA ASP A 505 22.08 28.06 -16.81
C ASP A 505 23.02 28.10 -18.01
N LEU A 506 24.29 27.81 -17.74
CA LEU A 506 25.39 27.70 -18.71
C LEU A 506 25.98 26.28 -18.70
N SER A 507 25.24 25.29 -18.21
CA SER A 507 25.73 23.92 -18.07
C SER A 507 26.03 23.24 -19.41
N ARG A 508 26.89 22.20 -19.41
CA ARG A 508 27.25 21.41 -20.59
C ARG A 508 27.83 22.23 -21.74
N ASN A 509 28.67 23.21 -21.42
CA ASN A 509 29.40 24.04 -22.40
C ASN A 509 30.92 23.76 -22.32
N SER A 510 31.74 24.62 -22.93
CA SER A 510 33.19 24.50 -22.99
C SER A 510 33.89 25.66 -22.26
N LEU A 511 33.25 26.24 -21.25
CA LEU A 511 33.76 27.41 -20.51
C LEU A 511 35.04 27.09 -19.74
N GLN A 512 36.08 27.92 -19.88
CA GLN A 512 37.37 27.69 -19.20
C GLN A 512 37.55 28.49 -17.89
N SER A 513 36.85 29.63 -17.79
CA SER A 513 36.95 30.53 -16.64
C SER A 513 35.66 31.33 -16.46
N ILE A 514 35.47 31.89 -15.26
CA ILE A 514 34.34 32.76 -14.92
C ILE A 514 34.85 34.21 -14.91
N PRO A 515 34.22 35.14 -15.66
CA PRO A 515 34.65 36.54 -15.64
C PRO A 515 34.32 37.22 -14.31
N LEU A 516 35.20 38.14 -13.88
CA LEU A 516 35.06 38.90 -12.62
C LEU A 516 33.79 39.76 -12.56
N GLY A 517 33.16 40.03 -13.70
CA GLY A 517 31.94 40.85 -13.80
C GLY A 517 30.68 40.17 -13.28
N PHE A 518 30.70 38.87 -12.94
CA PHE A 518 29.55 38.18 -12.31
C PHE A 518 29.08 38.86 -11.03
N LYS A 519 29.98 39.51 -10.29
CA LYS A 519 29.66 40.31 -9.10
C LYS A 519 28.59 41.39 -9.33
N ASN A 520 28.37 41.81 -10.57
CA ASN A 520 27.39 42.84 -10.91
C ASN A 520 25.95 42.29 -11.00
N LEU A 521 25.76 40.97 -10.99
CA LEU A 521 24.46 40.30 -11.09
C LEU A 521 23.82 40.12 -9.72
N THR A 522 23.55 41.21 -9.00
CA THR A 522 23.11 41.18 -7.59
C THR A 522 21.70 40.62 -7.36
N SER A 523 20.96 40.28 -8.42
CA SER A 523 19.64 39.64 -8.35
C SER A 523 19.70 38.12 -8.57
N LEU A 524 20.90 37.56 -8.82
CA LEU A 524 21.08 36.17 -9.21
C LEU A 524 20.82 35.24 -8.01
N VAL A 525 19.92 34.28 -8.20
CA VAL A 525 19.46 33.28 -7.22
C VAL A 525 20.00 31.90 -7.55
N GLU A 526 20.04 31.54 -8.83
CA GLU A 526 20.54 30.25 -9.30
C GLU A 526 21.54 30.45 -10.44
N LEU A 527 22.72 29.85 -10.28
CA LEU A 527 23.78 29.81 -11.28
C LEU A 527 24.20 28.35 -11.51
N ASP A 528 23.94 27.84 -12.71
CA ASP A 528 24.35 26.52 -13.12
C ASP A 528 25.51 26.60 -14.12
N LEU A 529 26.67 26.11 -13.71
CA LEU A 529 27.91 26.06 -14.49
C LEU A 529 28.41 24.61 -14.64
N SER A 530 27.56 23.61 -14.38
CA SER A 530 27.98 22.21 -14.40
C SER A 530 28.44 21.76 -15.79
N ASP A 531 29.24 20.69 -15.86
CA ASP A 531 29.74 20.07 -17.09
C ASP A 531 30.45 21.08 -18.04
N ASN A 532 31.42 21.83 -17.52
CA ASN A 532 32.24 22.79 -18.27
C ASN A 532 33.75 22.47 -18.10
N ASN A 533 34.65 23.34 -18.58
CA ASN A 533 36.11 23.19 -18.46
C ASN A 533 36.74 24.19 -17.46
N ILE A 534 35.98 24.62 -16.44
CA ILE A 534 36.40 25.67 -15.50
C ILE A 534 37.45 25.11 -14.55
N SER A 535 38.60 25.79 -14.48
CA SER A 535 39.76 25.33 -13.69
C SER A 535 39.93 26.02 -12.32
N ALA A 536 39.33 27.19 -12.12
CA ALA A 536 39.36 27.95 -10.86
C ALA A 536 38.14 28.88 -10.75
N LEU A 537 37.74 29.20 -9.51
CA LEU A 537 36.67 30.15 -9.20
C LEU A 537 37.25 31.48 -8.70
N PRO A 538 36.75 32.64 -9.18
CA PRO A 538 37.14 33.95 -8.66
C PRO A 538 36.54 34.20 -7.26
N ALA A 539 37.28 34.88 -6.37
CA ALA A 539 36.82 35.20 -5.02
C ALA A 539 35.59 36.14 -5.04
N GLU A 540 35.47 36.94 -6.10
CA GLU A 540 34.40 37.89 -6.35
C GLU A 540 33.03 37.23 -6.55
N LEU A 541 32.97 35.92 -6.85
CA LEU A 541 31.71 35.17 -6.89
C LEU A 541 31.02 35.15 -5.50
N GLY A 542 31.81 35.20 -4.42
CA GLY A 542 31.31 35.30 -3.06
C GLY A 542 30.62 36.64 -2.74
N LEU A 543 30.77 37.66 -3.58
CA LEU A 543 30.04 38.94 -3.42
C LEU A 543 28.56 38.84 -3.81
N LEU A 544 28.14 37.71 -4.38
CA LEU A 544 26.74 37.38 -4.70
C LEU A 544 25.99 36.72 -3.53
N GLU A 545 26.65 36.52 -2.39
CA GLU A 545 26.08 35.90 -1.17
C GLU A 545 24.72 36.48 -0.71
N PRO A 546 24.40 37.78 -0.88
CA PRO A 546 23.08 38.30 -0.50
C PRO A 546 21.91 37.75 -1.32
N SER A 547 22.15 37.21 -2.52
CA SER A 547 21.11 36.81 -3.46
C SER A 547 21.20 35.36 -3.93
N LEU A 548 22.43 34.81 -4.07
CA LEU A 548 22.69 33.52 -4.70
C LEU A 548 22.41 32.36 -3.74
N GLN A 549 21.36 31.58 -4.04
CA GLN A 549 20.91 30.44 -3.23
C GLN A 549 21.39 29.09 -3.76
N VAL A 550 21.58 28.99 -5.08
CA VAL A 550 21.95 27.74 -5.76
C VAL A 550 23.13 27.99 -6.68
N LEU A 551 24.22 27.25 -6.48
CA LEU A 551 25.39 27.24 -7.36
C LEU A 551 25.74 25.79 -7.70
N ARG A 552 25.66 25.43 -8.98
CA ARG A 552 26.05 24.10 -9.47
C ARG A 552 27.34 24.18 -10.27
N LEU A 553 28.29 23.30 -9.97
CA LEU A 553 29.65 23.32 -10.51
C LEU A 553 30.16 21.93 -10.90
N ASP A 554 29.33 20.90 -10.74
CA ASP A 554 29.65 19.50 -10.99
C ASP A 554 30.19 19.31 -12.42
N GLY A 555 31.09 18.35 -12.66
CA GLY A 555 31.61 18.10 -14.01
C GLY A 555 32.65 19.11 -14.54
N ASN A 556 33.21 20.00 -13.71
CA ASN A 556 34.33 20.89 -14.07
C ASN A 556 35.70 20.39 -13.56
N PRO A 557 36.81 20.54 -14.32
CA PRO A 557 38.16 20.17 -13.89
C PRO A 557 38.81 21.25 -13.01
N LEU A 558 38.13 21.61 -11.92
CA LEU A 558 38.63 22.57 -10.93
C LEU A 558 39.95 22.02 -10.37
N ARG A 559 41.07 22.70 -10.66
CA ARG A 559 42.44 22.20 -10.38
C ARG A 559 42.79 22.18 -8.89
N ARG A 560 41.84 22.50 -8.02
CA ARG A 560 41.82 22.11 -6.61
C ARG A 560 40.37 21.85 -6.21
N PRO A 561 40.03 20.72 -5.58
CA PRO A 561 38.78 20.64 -4.84
C PRO A 561 38.89 21.66 -3.71
N VAL A 562 38.00 22.65 -3.65
CA VAL A 562 37.78 23.37 -2.38
C VAL A 562 37.20 22.31 -1.45
N LEU A 563 38.06 21.74 -0.61
CA LEU A 563 37.65 20.81 0.43
C LEU A 563 36.66 21.58 1.34
N ILE A 564 35.66 20.90 1.88
CA ILE A 564 34.74 21.48 2.88
C ILE A 564 35.50 22.09 4.09
N GLU A 565 36.78 21.72 4.23
CA GLU A 565 37.77 22.20 5.18
C GLU A 565 38.26 23.64 4.92
N GLU A 566 38.01 24.21 3.74
CA GLU A 566 38.36 25.59 3.37
C GLU A 566 37.18 26.57 3.48
N LEU A 567 35.97 26.09 3.81
CA LEU A 567 34.82 26.95 4.11
C LEU A 567 34.98 27.63 5.48
N PRO A 568 34.56 28.90 5.63
CA PRO A 568 34.52 29.54 6.94
C PRO A 568 33.71 28.74 7.95
N SER A 569 34.19 28.63 9.19
CA SER A 569 33.58 27.80 10.25
C SER A 569 32.11 28.10 10.56
N HIS A 570 31.65 29.33 10.28
CA HIS A 570 30.25 29.73 10.45
C HIS A 570 29.33 29.18 9.34
N LEU A 571 29.79 29.14 8.09
CA LEU A 571 29.03 28.61 6.95
C LEU A 571 28.87 27.09 7.06
N ILE A 572 29.94 26.43 7.50
CA ILE A 572 29.92 25.00 7.83
C ILE A 572 28.87 24.73 8.93
N LEU A 573 28.82 25.58 9.96
CA LEU A 573 27.88 25.43 11.07
C LEU A 573 26.42 25.64 10.62
N GLU A 574 26.14 26.61 9.74
CA GLU A 574 24.80 26.81 9.17
C GLU A 574 24.33 25.59 8.38
N ILE A 575 25.22 24.98 7.59
CA ILE A 575 24.93 23.73 6.88
C ILE A 575 24.61 22.60 7.87
N LEU A 576 25.37 22.48 8.96
CA LEU A 576 25.13 21.43 9.97
C LEU A 576 23.84 21.63 10.77
N ILE A 577 23.37 22.88 10.93
CA ILE A 577 22.17 23.23 11.72
C ILE A 577 20.91 23.36 10.84
N CYS A 578 21.01 23.22 9.52
CA CYS A 578 19.87 23.38 8.60
C CYS A 578 18.70 22.39 8.80
N GLY A 579 18.81 21.45 9.75
CA GLY A 579 17.75 20.53 10.15
C GLY A 579 17.55 19.35 9.21
N ARG A 580 18.32 19.24 8.13
CA ARG A 580 18.23 18.15 7.14
C ARG A 580 19.13 16.94 7.45
N LEU A 581 20.05 17.07 8.41
CA LEU A 581 21.02 16.03 8.75
C LEU A 581 20.57 15.24 9.99
N SER A 582 20.65 13.92 9.90
CA SER A 582 20.39 13.01 11.02
C SER A 582 21.58 12.97 11.99
N ALA A 583 21.35 12.45 13.20
CA ALA A 583 22.45 12.18 14.14
C ALA A 583 23.49 11.18 13.60
N VAL A 584 23.13 10.36 12.60
CA VAL A 584 24.06 9.43 11.93
C VAL A 584 24.93 10.18 10.93
N ASP A 585 24.35 11.08 10.12
CA ASP A 585 25.09 11.90 9.17
C ASP A 585 26.14 12.75 9.87
N LEU A 586 25.75 13.35 11.00
CA LEU A 586 26.66 14.09 11.88
C LEU A 586 27.82 13.21 12.39
N ALA A 587 27.54 11.97 12.81
CA ALA A 587 28.59 11.05 13.26
C ALA A 587 29.52 10.63 12.11
N CYS A 588 28.98 10.41 10.90
CA CYS A 588 29.77 10.13 9.71
C CYS A 588 30.69 11.30 9.36
N LEU A 589 30.19 12.54 9.38
CA LEU A 589 30.97 13.75 9.14
C LEU A 589 32.12 13.93 10.13
N GLU A 590 31.89 13.61 11.41
CA GLU A 590 32.94 13.65 12.43
C GLU A 590 34.04 12.61 12.20
N LEU A 591 33.70 11.44 11.65
CA LEU A 591 34.65 10.36 11.37
C LEU A 591 35.45 10.59 10.07
N THR A 592 34.88 11.31 9.10
CA THR A 592 35.49 11.50 7.77
C THR A 592 36.35 12.76 7.65
N SER A 593 36.25 13.74 8.56
CA SER A 593 37.10 14.94 8.55
C SER A 593 37.65 15.33 9.92
N ARG A 594 38.93 15.70 9.93
CA ARG A 594 39.59 16.29 11.10
C ARG A 594 39.04 17.67 11.45
N THR A 595 38.50 18.40 10.47
CA THR A 595 37.87 19.71 10.67
C THR A 595 36.62 19.60 11.54
N PHE A 596 35.85 18.53 11.37
CA PHE A 596 34.63 18.27 12.12
C PHE A 596 34.88 17.66 13.52
N GLY A 597 35.86 16.76 13.65
CA GLY A 597 36.16 16.04 14.88
C GLY A 597 37.27 16.63 15.78
N GLY A 598 37.97 17.68 15.33
CA GLY A 598 39.09 18.30 16.05
C GLY A 598 38.70 19.47 16.96
N SER A 599 39.40 19.62 18.10
CA SER A 599 39.30 20.79 18.98
C SER A 599 40.09 21.97 18.41
N HIS A 600 39.50 22.71 17.46
CA HIS A 600 40.21 23.74 16.67
C HIS A 600 40.45 25.09 17.38
N GLY A 601 40.39 25.16 18.71
CA GLY A 601 40.66 26.40 19.47
C GLY A 601 39.68 27.58 19.23
N LEU A 602 38.82 27.49 18.21
CA LEU A 602 37.86 28.50 17.74
C LEU A 602 36.40 28.16 18.10
N TYR A 603 36.16 27.05 18.81
CA TYR A 603 34.82 26.57 19.15
C TYR A 603 34.56 26.67 20.66
N PRO A 604 33.30 26.81 21.11
CA PRO A 604 33.02 27.07 22.52
C PRO A 604 33.68 26.00 23.37
N HIS A 605 34.53 26.40 24.32
CA HIS A 605 35.39 25.49 25.11
C HIS A 605 34.64 24.40 25.92
N LYS A 606 33.30 24.40 25.89
CA LYS A 606 32.44 23.42 26.57
C LYS A 606 32.06 22.19 25.69
N PHE A 607 32.24 22.25 24.37
CA PHE A 607 31.83 21.17 23.45
C PHE A 607 33.03 20.45 22.85
N ARG A 608 32.87 19.17 22.53
CA ARG A 608 33.98 18.29 22.11
C ARG A 608 34.40 18.51 20.65
N SER A 609 33.45 18.89 19.80
CA SER A 609 33.63 19.05 18.36
C SER A 609 32.59 20.01 17.78
N LEU A 610 32.78 20.47 16.53
CA LEU A 610 31.78 21.28 15.82
C LEU A 610 30.47 20.52 15.67
N VAL A 611 30.56 19.22 15.38
CA VAL A 611 29.42 18.32 15.22
C VAL A 611 28.65 18.15 16.52
N ASP A 612 29.35 18.03 17.66
CA ASP A 612 28.73 17.96 18.99
C ASP A 612 27.97 19.26 19.34
N PHE A 613 28.52 20.42 18.94
CA PHE A 613 27.83 21.71 19.08
C PHE A 613 26.62 21.83 18.13
N ALA A 614 26.73 21.39 16.87
CA ALA A 614 25.60 21.38 15.94
C ALA A 614 24.47 20.46 16.42
N ALA A 615 24.81 19.27 16.93
CA ALA A 615 23.83 18.36 17.53
C ALA A 615 23.12 18.99 18.73
N PHE A 616 23.84 19.72 19.58
CA PHE A 616 23.25 20.50 20.68
C PHE A 616 22.28 21.58 20.17
N GLN A 617 22.64 22.34 19.14
CA GLN A 617 21.76 23.35 18.56
C GLN A 617 20.49 22.73 17.95
N LEU A 618 20.62 21.61 17.25
CA LEU A 618 19.47 20.86 16.72
C LEU A 618 18.57 20.33 17.84
N CYS A 619 19.14 19.91 18.99
CA CYS A 619 18.36 19.55 20.17
C CYS A 619 17.59 20.75 20.72
N ILE A 620 18.22 21.93 20.83
CA ILE A 620 17.54 23.15 21.30
C ILE A 620 16.39 23.54 20.37
N SER A 621 16.56 23.37 19.06
CA SER A 621 15.53 23.65 18.07
C SER A 621 14.38 22.62 18.07
N ASN A 622 14.56 21.45 18.70
CA ASN A 622 13.49 20.45 18.80
C ASN A 622 12.40 20.90 19.79
N SER A 623 11.14 20.78 19.36
CA SER A 623 9.97 21.25 20.13
C SER A 623 9.78 20.53 21.47
N THR A 624 10.15 19.25 21.56
CA THR A 624 10.07 18.47 22.79
C THR A 624 11.13 18.94 23.78
N TYR A 625 12.38 19.04 23.32
CA TYR A 625 13.53 19.36 24.18
C TYR A 625 13.52 20.82 24.67
N SER A 626 13.16 21.78 23.82
CA SER A 626 13.07 23.21 24.16
C SER A 626 12.05 23.50 25.29
N ARG A 627 11.01 22.67 25.42
CA ARG A 627 9.97 22.79 26.45
C ARG A 627 10.34 22.14 27.78
N LEU A 628 11.38 21.31 27.83
CA LEU A 628 11.83 20.69 29.06
C LEU A 628 12.46 21.71 30.00
N GLY A 629 12.12 21.64 31.29
CA GLY A 629 12.85 22.38 32.31
C GLY A 629 14.33 21.96 32.37
N LEU A 630 15.21 22.88 32.81
CA LEU A 630 16.67 22.69 32.85
C LEU A 630 17.12 21.38 33.56
N ASN A 631 16.39 20.95 34.59
CA ASN A 631 16.69 19.71 35.31
C ASN A 631 16.44 18.47 34.44
N LEU A 632 15.36 18.45 33.66
CA LEU A 632 15.02 17.35 32.75
C LEU A 632 15.94 17.33 31.54
N GLN A 633 16.31 18.50 31.00
CA GLN A 633 17.33 18.61 29.96
C GLN A 633 18.67 18.01 30.41
N ARG A 634 19.09 18.33 31.64
CA ARG A 634 20.31 17.77 32.24
C ARG A 634 20.19 16.27 32.47
N GLU A 635 19.05 15.78 32.97
CA GLU A 635 18.81 14.34 33.16
C GLU A 635 18.89 13.58 31.85
N LEU A 636 18.22 14.05 30.79
CA LEU A 636 18.30 13.42 29.46
C LEU A 636 19.75 13.42 28.93
N CYS A 637 20.46 14.55 29.04
CA CYS A 637 21.86 14.64 28.66
C CYS A 637 22.74 13.63 29.43
N ASN A 638 22.53 13.49 30.74
CA ASN A 638 23.23 12.52 31.59
C ASN A 638 22.90 11.07 31.18
N ARG A 639 21.64 10.77 30.88
CA ARG A 639 21.20 9.46 30.37
C ARG A 639 21.86 9.10 29.04
N CYS A 640 22.11 10.11 28.21
CA CYS A 640 22.87 9.98 26.97
C CYS A 640 24.40 10.12 27.16
N SER A 641 24.91 10.03 28.40
CA SER A 641 26.34 10.09 28.73
C SER A 641 27.03 11.41 28.31
N GLY A 642 26.28 12.51 28.26
CA GLY A 642 26.76 13.82 27.81
C GLY A 642 27.02 13.92 26.32
N ASN A 643 26.51 12.99 25.50
CA ASN A 643 26.70 12.96 24.05
C ASN A 643 25.49 13.57 23.34
N TRP A 644 25.65 14.75 22.74
CA TRP A 644 24.54 15.48 22.11
C TRP A 644 24.00 14.80 20.87
N LYS A 645 24.82 14.05 20.11
CA LYS A 645 24.33 13.25 18.98
C LYS A 645 23.40 12.13 19.45
N ARG A 646 23.67 11.54 20.61
CA ARG A 646 22.81 10.51 21.21
C ARG A 646 21.50 11.12 21.72
N VAL A 647 21.54 12.32 22.31
CA VAL A 647 20.32 13.08 22.69
C VAL A 647 19.47 13.39 21.44
N LEU A 648 20.09 13.90 20.38
CA LEU A 648 19.40 14.19 19.12
C LEU A 648 18.75 12.93 18.53
N ARG A 649 19.50 11.82 18.49
CA ARG A 649 18.99 10.53 18.03
C ARG A 649 17.80 10.05 18.87
N PHE A 650 17.84 10.21 20.19
CA PHE A 650 16.73 9.88 21.07
C PHE A 650 15.47 10.67 20.70
N LEU A 651 15.58 12.00 20.56
CA LEU A 651 14.45 12.86 20.20
C LEU A 651 13.85 12.46 18.85
N GLN A 652 14.70 12.27 17.83
CA GLN A 652 14.29 11.80 16.50
C GLN A 652 13.64 10.41 16.55
N SER A 653 14.17 9.48 17.35
CA SER A 653 13.65 8.12 17.47
C SER A 653 12.29 8.08 18.20
N VAL A 654 12.07 8.93 19.20
CA VAL A 654 10.77 9.06 19.89
C VAL A 654 9.70 9.62 18.95
N GLU A 655 10.08 10.54 18.07
CA GLU A 655 9.22 11.07 17.01
C GLU A 655 8.90 10.00 15.96
N GLN A 656 9.91 9.42 15.33
CA GLN A 656 9.76 8.45 14.23
C GLN A 656 9.11 7.12 14.65
N SER A 657 9.41 6.59 15.84
CA SER A 657 8.95 5.26 16.24
C SER A 657 7.43 5.14 16.40
N SER A 658 6.73 6.26 16.63
CA SER A 658 5.27 6.30 16.75
C SER A 658 4.56 6.69 15.45
N ASP A 659 5.32 7.18 14.46
CA ASP A 659 4.84 7.71 13.18
C ASP A 659 5.52 6.96 12.01
N ILE A 660 5.88 7.68 10.94
CA ILE A 660 6.64 7.16 9.81
C ILE A 660 8.12 7.10 10.19
N VAL A 661 8.72 5.92 10.00
CA VAL A 661 10.14 5.68 10.16
C VAL A 661 10.84 5.82 8.81
N GLU A 662 11.94 6.56 8.81
CA GLU A 662 12.87 6.61 7.68
C GLU A 662 13.77 5.37 7.71
N THR A 663 13.73 4.57 6.65
CA THR A 663 14.59 3.39 6.48
C THR A 663 15.38 3.51 5.18
N SER A 664 16.43 2.69 5.02
CA SER A 664 17.18 2.66 3.75
C SER A 664 16.35 2.17 2.54
N ALA A 665 15.20 1.54 2.77
CA ALA A 665 14.26 1.14 1.71
C ALA A 665 13.16 2.20 1.46
N GLY A 666 13.19 3.31 2.18
CA GLY A 666 12.18 4.36 2.13
C GLY A 666 11.39 4.50 3.44
N ASN A 667 10.32 5.28 3.35
CA ASN A 667 9.50 5.67 4.50
C ASN A 667 8.47 4.60 4.82
N MET A 668 8.49 4.08 6.06
CA MET A 668 7.66 2.95 6.46
C MET A 668 6.92 3.21 7.77
N GLN A 669 5.68 2.71 7.88
CA GLN A 669 4.96 2.62 9.15
C GLN A 669 4.19 1.30 9.21
N ILE A 670 4.25 0.60 10.34
CA ILE A 670 3.48 -0.64 10.56
C ILE A 670 2.47 -0.49 11.70
N THR A 671 1.23 -0.87 11.45
CA THR A 671 0.16 -0.86 12.44
C THR A 671 -0.59 -2.19 12.45
N THR A 672 -0.62 -2.85 13.61
CA THR A 672 -1.30 -4.14 13.79
C THR A 672 -2.64 -3.99 14.53
N GLY A 673 -3.71 -4.60 14.00
CA GLY A 673 -5.04 -4.66 14.60
C GLY A 673 -5.34 -5.99 15.30
N LYS A 674 -6.61 -6.40 15.31
CA LYS A 674 -7.02 -7.70 15.89
C LYS A 674 -6.61 -8.89 15.04
N TYR A 675 -6.97 -8.89 13.76
CA TYR A 675 -6.70 -9.96 12.79
C TYR A 675 -6.18 -9.41 11.46
N HIS A 676 -5.56 -8.24 11.48
CA HIS A 676 -5.08 -7.55 10.29
C HIS A 676 -3.85 -6.70 10.61
N THR A 677 -3.08 -6.39 9.57
CA THR A 677 -1.92 -5.50 9.64
C THR A 677 -1.96 -4.53 8.49
N PHE A 678 -1.61 -3.27 8.76
CA PHE A 678 -1.40 -2.23 7.77
C PHE A 678 0.07 -1.87 7.70
N LEU A 679 0.55 -1.66 6.47
CA LEU A 679 1.88 -1.17 6.17
C LEU A 679 1.74 0.08 5.31
N ILE A 680 2.31 1.19 5.73
CA ILE A 680 2.63 2.30 4.84
C ILE A 680 4.03 2.05 4.31
N SER A 681 4.20 2.07 2.98
CA SER A 681 5.50 2.13 2.31
C SER A 681 5.47 3.23 1.26
N ASN A 682 6.32 4.24 1.41
CA ASN A 682 6.44 5.40 0.52
C ASN A 682 5.08 6.06 0.19
N SER A 683 4.29 6.35 1.22
CA SER A 683 2.92 6.92 1.14
C SER A 683 1.81 5.97 0.63
N SER A 684 2.15 4.79 0.12
CA SER A 684 1.17 3.77 -0.27
C SER A 684 0.82 2.89 0.91
N VAL A 685 -0.47 2.57 1.09
CA VAL A 685 -0.93 1.70 2.17
C VAL A 685 -1.24 0.31 1.65
N TYR A 686 -0.74 -0.68 2.36
CA TYR A 686 -0.99 -2.10 2.13
C TYR A 686 -1.69 -2.69 3.35
N SER A 687 -2.52 -3.70 3.15
CA SER A 687 -3.13 -4.45 4.24
C SER A 687 -3.10 -5.96 4.00
N CYS A 688 -3.05 -6.73 5.08
CA CYS A 688 -3.19 -8.18 5.08
C CYS A 688 -4.02 -8.62 6.29
N GLY A 689 -4.57 -9.83 6.24
CA GLY A 689 -5.38 -10.42 7.30
C GLY A 689 -6.85 -10.62 6.93
N SER A 690 -7.73 -10.56 7.92
CA SER A 690 -9.18 -10.79 7.76
C SER A 690 -9.94 -9.54 7.30
N GLY A 691 -10.68 -9.64 6.20
CA GLY A 691 -11.51 -8.59 5.59
C GLY A 691 -12.93 -8.48 6.14
N LEU A 692 -13.27 -9.21 7.20
CA LEU A 692 -14.60 -9.16 7.82
C LEU A 692 -14.99 -7.71 8.15
N TYR A 693 -16.23 -7.34 7.83
CA TYR A 693 -16.77 -5.99 8.05
C TYR A 693 -15.99 -4.86 7.35
N GLY A 694 -15.22 -5.14 6.29
CA GLY A 694 -14.56 -4.08 5.50
C GLY A 694 -13.26 -3.52 6.11
N LEU A 695 -12.76 -4.18 7.16
CA LEU A 695 -11.56 -3.80 7.91
C LEU A 695 -10.33 -3.52 7.05
N LEU A 696 -10.15 -4.22 5.93
CA LEU A 696 -8.97 -4.09 5.07
C LEU A 696 -9.07 -2.98 4.02
N GLY A 697 -10.27 -2.46 3.75
CA GLY A 697 -10.47 -1.39 2.76
C GLY A 697 -10.45 -1.83 1.28
N HIS A 698 -10.53 -3.14 0.98
CA HIS A 698 -10.45 -3.69 -0.38
C HIS A 698 -11.81 -3.97 -1.07
N GLY A 699 -12.94 -3.51 -0.53
CA GLY A 699 -14.28 -3.83 -1.05
C GLY A 699 -14.96 -5.01 -0.35
N SER A 700 -16.24 -5.24 -0.66
CA SER A 700 -17.10 -6.25 0.01
C SER A 700 -16.80 -7.69 -0.38
N GLU A 701 -16.20 -7.85 -1.55
CA GLU A 701 -15.74 -9.09 -2.16
C GLU A 701 -14.52 -9.68 -1.43
N THR A 702 -13.72 -8.84 -0.78
CA THR A 702 -12.46 -9.24 -0.15
C THR A 702 -12.70 -9.67 1.30
N THR A 703 -12.75 -10.98 1.54
CA THR A 703 -12.95 -11.55 2.88
C THR A 703 -11.66 -11.80 3.65
N GLN A 704 -10.52 -11.90 2.95
CA GLN A 704 -9.18 -12.09 3.51
C GLN A 704 -8.11 -11.68 2.49
N CYS A 705 -7.02 -11.07 2.94
CA CYS A 705 -5.81 -10.80 2.16
C CYS A 705 -4.66 -11.62 2.74
N VAL A 706 -4.13 -12.57 1.96
CA VAL A 706 -3.08 -13.48 2.44
C VAL A 706 -1.69 -12.84 2.39
N THR A 707 -1.47 -11.96 1.43
CA THR A 707 -0.29 -11.09 1.28
C THR A 707 -0.66 -9.61 1.48
N PHE A 708 0.36 -8.77 1.70
CA PHE A 708 0.17 -7.32 1.76
C PHE A 708 -0.35 -6.77 0.43
N THR A 709 -1.62 -6.36 0.41
CA THR A 709 -2.33 -5.89 -0.78
C THR A 709 -2.53 -4.37 -0.70
N ARG A 710 -2.27 -3.63 -1.78
CA ARG A 710 -2.38 -2.16 -1.82
C ARG A 710 -3.85 -1.71 -1.73
N ILE A 711 -4.15 -0.81 -0.80
CA ILE A 711 -5.50 -0.23 -0.61
C ILE A 711 -5.70 0.90 -1.63
N SER A 712 -6.87 0.91 -2.27
CA SER A 712 -7.25 1.99 -3.19
C SER A 712 -8.05 3.07 -2.46
N PHE A 713 -7.58 4.31 -2.53
CA PHE A 713 -8.29 5.48 -2.01
C PHE A 713 -9.01 6.25 -3.15
N PRO A 714 -10.11 6.96 -2.86
CA PRO A 714 -10.86 7.72 -3.87
C PRO A 714 -10.10 8.88 -4.54
N SER A 715 -9.01 9.37 -3.93
CA SER A 715 -8.12 10.42 -4.45
C SER A 715 -6.66 9.95 -4.38
N LYS A 716 -5.72 10.67 -5.02
CA LYS A 716 -4.27 10.47 -4.82
C LYS A 716 -3.92 10.79 -3.36
N ALA A 717 -4.05 9.78 -2.52
CA ALA A 717 -3.95 9.86 -1.08
C ALA A 717 -2.52 9.53 -0.64
N HIS A 718 -1.81 10.51 -0.08
CA HIS A 718 -0.55 10.28 0.62
C HIS A 718 -0.86 10.06 2.10
N VAL A 719 -0.91 8.80 2.55
CA VAL A 719 -1.23 8.46 3.94
C VAL A 719 0.00 8.66 4.82
N VAL A 720 -0.18 9.35 5.93
CA VAL A 720 0.90 9.67 6.89
C VAL A 720 0.75 8.98 8.23
N GLN A 721 -0.46 8.54 8.59
CA GLN A 721 -0.69 7.83 9.83
C GLN A 721 -1.87 6.85 9.70
N VAL A 722 -1.71 5.65 10.23
CA VAL A 722 -2.76 4.62 10.30
C VAL A 722 -2.99 4.15 11.73
N SER A 723 -4.25 4.09 12.14
CA SER A 723 -4.69 3.42 13.36
C SER A 723 -5.59 2.24 13.04
N ALA A 724 -5.37 1.14 13.75
CA ALA A 724 -6.08 -0.12 13.57
C ALA A 724 -6.65 -0.62 14.91
N SER A 725 -7.92 -1.02 14.93
CA SER A 725 -8.58 -1.52 16.13
C SER A 725 -9.12 -2.95 15.95
N HIS A 726 -10.18 -3.27 16.68
CA HIS A 726 -10.85 -4.56 16.63
C HIS A 726 -11.78 -4.70 15.42
N ASN A 727 -12.46 -3.61 15.04
CA ASN A 727 -13.57 -3.62 14.09
C ASN A 727 -13.51 -2.48 13.05
N HIS A 728 -12.60 -1.51 13.18
CA HIS A 728 -12.40 -0.46 12.17
C HIS A 728 -10.94 0.00 12.08
N ALA A 729 -10.64 0.71 11.00
CA ALA A 729 -9.36 1.35 10.76
C ALA A 729 -9.57 2.80 10.32
N ALA A 730 -8.57 3.64 10.61
CA ALA A 730 -8.60 5.06 10.31
C ALA A 730 -7.25 5.51 9.74
N PHE A 731 -7.30 6.38 8.74
CA PHE A 731 -6.15 6.83 7.93
C PHE A 731 -6.12 8.35 7.91
N VAL A 732 -4.97 8.94 8.21
CA VAL A 732 -4.72 10.38 8.07
C VAL A 732 -3.90 10.64 6.82
N MET A 733 -4.37 11.55 5.98
CA MET A 733 -3.68 12.00 4.78
C MET A 733 -2.68 13.12 5.10
N GLN A 734 -1.66 13.33 4.27
CA GLN A 734 -0.73 14.46 4.36
C GLN A 734 -1.48 15.81 4.39
N SER A 735 -2.58 15.92 3.64
CA SER A 735 -3.50 17.07 3.65
C SER A 735 -4.12 17.33 5.03
N GLY A 736 -4.21 16.29 5.87
CA GLY A 736 -4.88 16.29 7.17
C GLY A 736 -6.31 15.74 7.10
N GLU A 737 -6.79 15.32 5.93
CA GLU A 737 -8.08 14.65 5.80
C GLU A 737 -8.05 13.26 6.42
N VAL A 738 -9.20 12.81 6.95
CA VAL A 738 -9.33 11.52 7.63
C VAL A 738 -10.27 10.61 6.87
N PHE A 739 -9.81 9.41 6.58
CA PHE A 739 -10.60 8.34 5.99
C PHE A 739 -10.77 7.20 6.98
N THR A 740 -11.92 6.53 6.98
CA THR A 740 -12.19 5.37 7.84
C THR A 740 -12.80 4.23 7.03
N CYS A 741 -12.55 2.99 7.47
CA CYS A 741 -13.21 1.79 6.96
C CYS A 741 -13.43 0.78 8.11
N GLY A 742 -14.31 -0.19 7.89
CA GLY A 742 -14.69 -1.18 8.90
C GLY A 742 -16.15 -1.11 9.33
N ASP A 743 -16.45 -1.73 10.47
CA ASP A 743 -17.77 -1.72 11.10
C ASP A 743 -18.11 -0.30 11.60
N ASN A 744 -19.26 0.24 11.17
CA ASN A 744 -19.78 1.52 11.64
C ASN A 744 -21.10 1.38 12.42
N SER A 745 -21.48 0.17 12.85
CA SER A 745 -22.72 -0.06 13.64
C SER A 745 -22.77 0.75 14.94
N SER A 746 -21.59 1.08 15.49
CA SER A 746 -21.40 1.86 16.71
C SER A 746 -20.98 3.32 16.46
N PHE A 747 -21.12 3.82 15.22
CA PHE A 747 -20.64 5.13 14.78
C PHE A 747 -19.12 5.38 14.88
N CYS A 748 -18.33 4.34 15.13
CA CYS A 748 -16.89 4.47 15.37
C CYS A 748 -16.10 4.93 14.16
N CYS A 749 -16.61 4.77 12.94
CA CYS A 749 -15.98 5.33 11.74
C CYS A 749 -16.31 6.82 11.55
N GLY A 750 -17.15 7.43 12.39
CA GLY A 750 -17.45 8.87 12.36
C GLY A 750 -18.48 9.28 11.30
N HIS A 751 -19.29 8.33 10.82
CA HIS A 751 -20.36 8.59 9.87
C HIS A 751 -21.73 8.25 10.45
N LYS A 752 -22.74 9.02 10.06
CA LYS A 752 -24.11 8.89 10.59
C LYS A 752 -24.83 7.60 10.16
N ASP A 753 -24.43 7.01 9.04
CA ASP A 753 -25.04 5.80 8.49
C ASP A 753 -24.46 4.53 9.12
N THR A 754 -25.31 3.72 9.74
CA THR A 754 -24.92 2.49 10.48
C THR A 754 -25.37 1.20 9.80
N ASN A 755 -26.10 1.29 8.69
CA ASN A 755 -26.79 0.14 8.09
C ASN A 755 -25.85 -0.88 7.46
N ARG A 756 -24.59 -0.51 7.14
CA ARG A 756 -23.60 -1.38 6.50
C ARG A 756 -22.17 -1.05 6.93
N PRO A 757 -21.28 -2.05 6.97
CA PRO A 757 -19.85 -1.79 7.09
C PRO A 757 -19.30 -0.98 5.90
N ILE A 758 -18.23 -0.25 6.15
CA ILE A 758 -17.54 0.60 5.18
C ILE A 758 -16.39 -0.21 4.59
N TYR A 759 -16.59 -0.75 3.39
CA TYR A 759 -15.65 -1.69 2.78
C TYR A 759 -14.47 -1.04 2.05
N ARG A 760 -14.54 0.25 1.76
CA ARG A 760 -13.46 1.04 1.14
C ARG A 760 -13.29 2.33 1.94
N PRO A 761 -12.05 2.83 2.12
CA PRO A 761 -11.80 4.03 2.92
C PRO A 761 -12.71 5.19 2.47
N ARG A 762 -13.47 5.75 3.41
CA ARG A 762 -14.43 6.83 3.16
C ARG A 762 -14.04 8.07 3.95
N LEU A 763 -14.10 9.24 3.31
CA LEU A 763 -13.81 10.53 3.94
C LEU A 763 -14.80 10.82 5.07
N VAL A 764 -14.29 11.17 6.25
CA VAL A 764 -15.10 11.62 7.39
C VAL A 764 -15.52 13.07 7.17
N GLU A 765 -16.64 13.28 6.47
CA GLU A 765 -17.13 14.60 6.05
C GLU A 765 -17.24 15.62 7.20
N ALA A 766 -17.56 15.17 8.41
CA ALA A 766 -17.67 16.04 9.59
C ALA A 766 -16.33 16.68 10.01
N LEU A 767 -15.19 16.15 9.55
CA LEU A 767 -13.85 16.71 9.77
C LEU A 767 -13.30 17.44 8.54
N LYS A 768 -14.10 17.65 7.49
CA LYS A 768 -13.66 18.38 6.30
C LYS A 768 -13.23 19.81 6.67
N GLY A 769 -12.02 20.19 6.29
CA GLY A 769 -11.42 21.48 6.66
C GLY A 769 -10.77 21.51 8.06
N VAL A 770 -10.78 20.39 8.80
CA VAL A 770 -10.12 20.25 10.10
C VAL A 770 -8.89 19.35 9.94
N PRO A 771 -7.69 19.91 9.72
CA PRO A 771 -6.51 19.12 9.38
C PRO A 771 -6.05 18.30 10.59
N CYS A 772 -6.17 16.98 10.48
CA CYS A 772 -5.72 16.00 11.46
C CYS A 772 -4.24 15.63 11.28
N LYS A 773 -3.58 15.23 12.37
CA LYS A 773 -2.22 14.66 12.36
C LYS A 773 -2.18 13.23 12.89
N GLN A 774 -3.11 12.85 13.77
CA GLN A 774 -3.13 11.53 14.39
C GLN A 774 -4.58 11.09 14.63
N VAL A 775 -4.84 9.79 14.50
CA VAL A 775 -6.06 9.14 14.94
C VAL A 775 -5.74 7.96 15.85
N ALA A 776 -6.62 7.68 16.80
CA ALA A 776 -6.54 6.53 17.70
C ALA A 776 -7.89 5.82 17.76
N ALA A 777 -7.89 4.55 17.33
CA ALA A 777 -9.08 3.71 17.20
C ALA A 777 -9.23 2.76 18.41
N GLY A 778 -10.30 2.93 19.18
CA GLY A 778 -10.69 2.04 20.27
C GLY A 778 -11.60 0.89 19.81
N LEU A 779 -12.25 0.17 20.73
CA LEU A 779 -13.13 -0.97 20.35
C LEU A 779 -14.34 -0.52 19.52
N ASN A 780 -15.06 0.51 19.96
CA ASN A 780 -16.29 1.01 19.32
C ASN A 780 -16.31 2.55 19.27
N PHE A 781 -15.15 3.18 19.22
CA PHE A 781 -15.02 4.64 19.16
C PHE A 781 -13.68 5.04 18.53
N THR A 782 -13.61 6.28 18.03
CA THR A 782 -12.38 6.87 17.46
C THR A 782 -12.14 8.24 18.06
N VAL A 783 -10.86 8.56 18.28
CA VAL A 783 -10.37 9.87 18.71
C VAL A 783 -9.47 10.43 17.62
N PHE A 784 -9.60 11.72 17.33
CA PHE A 784 -8.90 12.43 16.26
C PHE A 784 -8.16 13.62 16.87
N LEU A 785 -6.89 13.79 16.50
CA LEU A 785 -6.04 14.88 16.95
C LEU A 785 -5.68 15.78 15.77
N THR A 786 -6.00 17.07 15.90
CA THR A 786 -5.70 18.07 14.86
C THR A 786 -4.24 18.51 14.88
N LYS A 787 -3.77 19.11 13.77
CA LYS A 787 -2.45 19.75 13.69
C LYS A 787 -2.29 20.90 14.70
N GLN A 788 -3.40 21.49 15.14
CA GLN A 788 -3.45 22.55 16.16
C GLN A 788 -3.45 22.01 17.61
N GLY A 789 -3.61 20.69 17.78
CA GLY A 789 -3.67 20.04 19.09
C GLY A 789 -5.08 19.97 19.71
N HIS A 790 -6.13 20.18 18.91
CA HIS A 790 -7.51 19.96 19.35
C HIS A 790 -7.90 18.48 19.20
N VAL A 791 -8.75 17.98 20.09
CA VAL A 791 -9.17 16.58 20.11
C VAL A 791 -10.66 16.45 19.84
N TYR A 792 -11.01 15.62 18.87
CA TYR A 792 -12.39 15.24 18.55
C TYR A 792 -12.61 13.76 18.84
N SER A 793 -13.83 13.35 19.17
CA SER A 793 -14.17 11.95 19.41
C SER A 793 -15.56 11.59 18.86
N CYS A 794 -15.74 10.33 18.45
CA CYS A 794 -17.01 9.78 18.00
C CYS A 794 -17.14 8.28 18.29
N GLY A 795 -18.37 7.76 18.24
CA GLY A 795 -18.69 6.36 18.49
C GLY A 795 -19.53 6.13 19.75
N THR A 796 -19.39 4.94 20.34
CA THR A 796 -20.04 4.56 21.59
C THR A 796 -19.41 5.27 22.79
N ASN A 797 -20.24 5.71 23.74
CA ASN A 797 -19.82 6.46 24.93
C ASN A 797 -20.32 5.88 26.27
N THR A 798 -20.62 4.58 26.33
CA THR A 798 -21.22 3.93 27.51
C THR A 798 -20.45 4.10 28.84
N HIS A 799 -19.15 4.41 28.79
CA HIS A 799 -18.29 4.61 29.95
C HIS A 799 -17.61 5.99 29.95
N GLY A 800 -18.10 6.95 29.14
CA GLY A 800 -17.49 8.28 29.01
C GLY A 800 -16.19 8.31 28.20
N GLN A 801 -15.89 7.28 27.41
CA GLN A 801 -14.67 7.17 26.60
C GLN A 801 -14.54 8.25 25.51
N LEU A 802 -15.58 9.04 25.26
CA LEU A 802 -15.53 10.20 24.37
C LEU A 802 -15.14 11.50 25.07
N GLY A 803 -15.15 11.56 26.40
CA GLY A 803 -14.63 12.69 27.17
C GLY A 803 -15.54 13.93 27.22
N HIS A 804 -16.83 13.80 26.94
CA HIS A 804 -17.77 14.94 26.89
C HIS A 804 -18.53 15.21 28.19
N GLY A 805 -18.22 14.50 29.28
CA GLY A 805 -18.92 14.63 30.56
C GLY A 805 -20.30 13.96 30.61
N ASP A 806 -20.59 13.10 29.63
CA ASP A 806 -21.83 12.35 29.52
C ASP A 806 -21.54 10.92 29.01
N THR A 807 -22.58 10.10 28.91
CA THR A 807 -22.53 8.74 28.35
C THR A 807 -23.24 8.63 27.00
N MET A 808 -23.39 9.74 26.28
CA MET A 808 -24.13 9.80 25.02
C MET A 808 -23.23 9.50 23.83
N ASP A 809 -23.65 8.55 22.99
CA ASP A 809 -22.98 8.23 21.74
C ASP A 809 -22.91 9.44 20.80
N ARG A 810 -21.84 9.53 20.02
CA ARG A 810 -21.62 10.63 19.06
C ARG A 810 -21.52 10.06 17.64
N PRO A 811 -22.54 10.25 16.78
CA PRO A 811 -22.53 9.73 15.42
C PRO A 811 -21.44 10.29 14.51
N THR A 812 -20.94 11.48 14.84
CA THR A 812 -19.89 12.19 14.10
C THR A 812 -18.90 12.81 15.08
N PRO A 813 -17.64 13.03 14.68
CA PRO A 813 -16.61 13.66 15.51
C PRO A 813 -17.08 14.96 16.17
N LYS A 814 -16.97 15.01 17.50
CA LYS A 814 -17.29 16.19 18.32
C LYS A 814 -16.05 16.62 19.09
N LEU A 815 -15.81 17.93 19.16
CA LEU A 815 -14.71 18.54 19.90
C LEU A 815 -14.85 18.26 21.41
N ILE A 816 -13.74 17.90 22.06
CA ILE A 816 -13.63 17.78 23.51
C ILE A 816 -13.21 19.13 24.07
N GLU A 817 -14.18 19.96 24.46
CA GLU A 817 -13.95 21.36 24.87
C GLU A 817 -12.93 21.49 26.01
N LEU A 818 -13.01 20.62 27.02
CA LEU A 818 -12.09 20.68 28.16
C LEU A 818 -10.62 20.54 27.75
N LEU A 819 -10.30 19.69 26.77
CA LEU A 819 -8.92 19.54 26.29
C LEU A 819 -8.44 20.77 25.51
N LYS A 820 -9.34 21.43 24.78
CA LYS A 820 -9.03 22.67 24.07
C LYS A 820 -8.76 23.84 25.03
N GLU A 821 -9.46 23.90 26.15
CA GLU A 821 -9.28 24.95 27.16
C GLU A 821 -7.96 24.83 27.94
N VAL A 822 -7.48 23.59 28.17
CA VAL A 822 -6.31 23.35 29.02
C VAL A 822 -4.97 23.39 28.27
N GLY A 823 -4.94 23.24 26.94
CA GLY A 823 -3.71 23.37 26.15
C GLY A 823 -3.69 22.60 24.83
N SER A 824 -2.50 22.44 24.24
CA SER A 824 -2.32 21.71 22.99
C SER A 824 -2.00 20.24 23.25
N VAL A 825 -2.80 19.34 22.70
CA VAL A 825 -2.53 17.89 22.77
C VAL A 825 -1.48 17.51 21.71
N VAL A 826 -0.44 16.80 22.13
CA VAL A 826 0.64 16.34 21.23
C VAL A 826 0.47 14.88 20.81
N GLN A 827 -0.15 14.04 21.63
CA GLN A 827 -0.41 12.64 21.32
C GLN A 827 -1.73 12.15 21.96
N ILE A 828 -2.45 11.30 21.24
CA ILE A 828 -3.59 10.52 21.76
C ILE A 828 -3.32 9.01 21.66
N ALA A 829 -3.86 8.24 22.59
CA ALA A 829 -3.89 6.77 22.52
C ALA A 829 -5.24 6.25 23.05
N ALA A 830 -5.80 5.26 22.35
CA ALA A 830 -7.09 4.67 22.69
C ALA A 830 -6.92 3.18 23.06
N GLY A 831 -7.34 2.83 24.27
CA GLY A 831 -7.45 1.45 24.72
C GLY A 831 -8.78 0.84 24.29
N LEU A 832 -9.22 -0.21 24.99
CA LEU A 832 -10.49 -0.87 24.68
C LEU A 832 -11.70 0.07 24.84
N SER A 833 -11.72 0.85 25.93
CA SER A 833 -12.83 1.75 26.29
C SER A 833 -12.35 2.95 27.14
N TYR A 834 -11.11 3.38 26.94
CA TYR A 834 -10.52 4.55 27.61
C TYR A 834 -9.50 5.24 26.70
N VAL A 835 -9.17 6.48 27.02
CA VAL A 835 -8.26 7.34 26.25
C VAL A 835 -7.19 7.90 27.16
N LEU A 836 -5.98 8.02 26.63
CA LEU A 836 -4.88 8.81 27.18
C LEU A 836 -4.57 9.95 26.20
N ALA A 837 -4.44 11.17 26.73
CA ALA A 837 -4.06 12.36 25.96
C ALA A 837 -2.85 13.02 26.62
N VAL A 838 -1.78 13.20 25.86
CA VAL A 838 -0.53 13.84 26.29
C VAL A 838 -0.53 15.28 25.80
N MET A 839 -0.35 16.22 26.73
CA MET A 839 -0.23 17.64 26.45
C MET A 839 1.21 18.00 26.06
N ASP A 840 1.40 19.15 25.42
CA ASP A 840 2.72 19.69 25.07
C ASP A 840 3.65 19.97 26.25
N ASP A 841 3.10 20.20 27.45
CA ASP A 841 3.83 20.35 28.71
C ASP A 841 4.17 19.01 29.40
N GLY A 842 3.81 17.88 28.78
CA GLY A 842 4.04 16.52 29.28
C GLY A 842 3.00 16.03 30.30
N THR A 843 1.96 16.81 30.59
CA THR A 843 0.82 16.38 31.40
C THR A 843 0.01 15.32 30.68
N VAL A 844 -0.45 14.29 31.40
CA VAL A 844 -1.30 13.23 30.85
C VAL A 844 -2.70 13.32 31.43
N TYR A 845 -3.69 13.39 30.54
CA TYR A 845 -5.10 13.26 30.85
C TYR A 845 -5.61 11.86 30.48
N SER A 846 -6.53 11.33 31.27
CA SER A 846 -7.22 10.07 31.00
C SER A 846 -8.72 10.19 31.23
N PHE A 847 -9.50 9.47 30.44
CA PHE A 847 -10.97 9.39 30.54
C PHE A 847 -11.51 8.10 29.91
N GLY A 848 -12.75 7.73 30.25
CA GLY A 848 -13.41 6.49 29.86
C GLY A 848 -13.54 5.50 31.01
N SER A 849 -13.53 4.20 30.70
CA SER A 849 -13.68 3.14 31.69
C SER A 849 -12.50 3.06 32.65
N GLY A 850 -12.78 3.05 33.96
CA GLY A 850 -11.79 2.81 35.03
C GLY A 850 -11.41 1.34 35.21
N SER A 851 -12.00 0.43 34.43
CA SER A 851 -11.72 -1.01 34.50
C SER A 851 -10.22 -1.29 34.42
N ASN A 852 -9.76 -2.30 35.18
CA ASN A 852 -8.35 -2.70 35.25
C ASN A 852 -7.37 -1.59 35.70
N PHE A 853 -7.86 -0.49 36.28
CA PHE A 853 -7.04 0.67 36.68
C PHE A 853 -6.32 1.38 35.52
N CYS A 854 -6.76 1.20 34.28
CA CYS A 854 -6.08 1.75 33.10
C CYS A 854 -6.02 3.29 33.07
N LEU A 855 -6.91 3.97 33.79
CA LEU A 855 -6.87 5.44 33.94
C LEU A 855 -5.73 5.92 34.85
N GLY A 856 -5.14 5.04 35.68
CA GLY A 856 -3.96 5.37 36.48
C GLY A 856 -4.20 6.32 37.68
N HIS A 857 -5.46 6.50 38.08
CA HIS A 857 -5.81 7.37 39.22
C HIS A 857 -5.71 6.68 40.59
N GLY A 858 -5.65 5.35 40.63
CA GLY A 858 -5.70 4.55 41.87
C GLY A 858 -7.04 3.84 42.08
N GLU A 859 -8.08 4.29 41.38
CA GLU A 859 -9.45 3.78 41.45
C GLU A 859 -9.92 3.16 40.11
N GLN A 860 -11.05 2.45 40.14
CA GLN A 860 -11.69 1.83 38.95
C GLN A 860 -12.96 2.56 38.47
N HIS A 861 -13.24 3.75 38.98
CA HIS A 861 -14.38 4.54 38.53
C HIS A 861 -14.17 5.04 37.10
N ALA A 862 -15.25 5.08 36.32
CA ALA A 862 -15.22 5.69 35.00
C ALA A 862 -15.11 7.21 35.12
N GLU A 863 -14.35 7.82 34.22
CA GLU A 863 -14.13 9.26 34.16
C GLU A 863 -14.75 9.79 32.88
N PHE A 864 -15.80 10.59 32.99
CA PHE A 864 -16.54 11.07 31.82
C PHE A 864 -15.93 12.34 31.23
N LEU A 865 -15.11 13.04 32.00
CA LEU A 865 -14.32 14.19 31.57
C LEU A 865 -12.83 13.83 31.64
N PRO A 866 -11.98 14.41 30.78
CA PRO A 866 -10.54 14.25 30.88
C PRO A 866 -10.03 14.67 32.27
N ARG A 867 -9.36 13.75 32.97
CA ARG A 867 -8.79 13.96 34.30
C ARG A 867 -7.27 13.77 34.29
N ILE A 868 -6.55 14.67 34.95
CA ILE A 868 -5.09 14.61 35.04
C ILE A 868 -4.63 13.39 35.87
N ILE A 869 -3.66 12.63 35.36
CA ILE A 869 -2.96 11.60 36.11
C ILE A 869 -1.96 12.26 37.08
N GLN A 870 -2.42 12.50 38.31
CA GLN A 870 -1.68 13.23 39.34
C GLN A 870 -0.31 12.63 39.68
N ARG A 871 -0.13 11.33 39.49
CA ARG A 871 1.14 10.64 39.77
C ARG A 871 2.32 11.21 38.96
N PHE A 872 2.10 11.53 37.68
CA PHE A 872 3.14 12.14 36.84
C PHE A 872 3.43 13.58 37.26
N ARG A 873 2.37 14.38 37.40
CA ARG A 873 2.46 15.80 37.75
C ARG A 873 3.17 16.04 39.08
N ARG A 874 2.78 15.29 40.14
CA ARG A 874 3.39 15.43 41.48
C ARG A 874 4.87 15.05 41.52
N ASN A 875 5.30 14.16 40.64
CA ASN A 875 6.67 13.68 40.58
C ASN A 875 7.52 14.47 39.55
N GLY A 876 6.96 15.48 38.89
CA GLY A 876 7.66 16.25 37.87
C GLY A 876 8.05 15.43 36.63
N ILE A 877 7.28 14.38 36.32
CA ILE A 877 7.53 13.50 35.17
C ILE A 877 6.88 14.13 33.94
N HIS A 878 7.69 14.41 32.91
CA HIS A 878 7.23 14.95 31.64
C HIS A 878 7.07 13.80 30.63
N VAL A 879 5.82 13.40 30.36
CA VAL A 879 5.52 12.27 29.48
C VAL A 879 5.57 12.72 28.03
N VAL A 880 6.24 11.96 27.17
CA VAL A 880 6.36 12.24 25.73
C VAL A 880 5.59 11.26 24.85
N ARG A 881 5.42 10.02 25.32
CA ARG A 881 4.61 9.00 24.63
C ARG A 881 3.79 8.16 25.59
N VAL A 882 2.63 7.73 25.13
CA VAL A 882 1.78 6.74 25.81
C VAL A 882 1.31 5.66 24.84
N SER A 883 1.04 4.47 25.36
CA SER A 883 0.39 3.37 24.65
C SER A 883 -0.70 2.79 25.54
N ALA A 884 -1.91 2.71 25.00
CA ALA A 884 -3.10 2.25 25.71
C ALA A 884 -3.42 0.80 25.28
N GLY A 885 -3.15 -0.16 26.16
CA GLY A 885 -3.52 -1.56 25.97
C GLY A 885 -4.96 -1.85 26.41
N ASP A 886 -5.37 -3.12 26.34
CA ASP A 886 -6.75 -3.53 26.67
C ASP A 886 -6.95 -3.61 28.20
N GLU A 887 -5.93 -4.07 28.93
CA GLU A 887 -5.98 -4.29 30.38
C GLU A 887 -4.91 -3.48 31.14
N HIS A 888 -4.05 -2.76 30.44
CA HIS A 888 -2.96 -1.97 31.03
C HIS A 888 -2.54 -0.82 30.11
N ALA A 889 -1.76 0.10 30.64
CA ALA A 889 -1.21 1.25 29.92
C ALA A 889 0.27 1.45 30.24
N VAL A 890 0.96 2.09 29.31
CA VAL A 890 2.41 2.33 29.36
C VAL A 890 2.71 3.75 28.93
N ALA A 891 3.65 4.40 29.60
CA ALA A 891 4.14 5.73 29.28
C ALA A 891 5.67 5.74 29.18
N LEU A 892 6.17 6.63 28.33
CA LEU A 892 7.57 6.96 28.14
C LEU A 892 7.75 8.44 28.47
N ASP A 893 8.69 8.76 29.35
CA ASP A 893 9.04 10.14 29.68
C ASP A 893 10.16 10.70 28.81
N SER A 894 10.37 12.02 28.91
CA SER A 894 11.39 12.75 28.15
C SER A 894 12.83 12.37 28.46
N SER A 895 13.07 11.56 29.50
CA SER A 895 14.39 11.03 29.85
C SER A 895 14.56 9.58 29.42
N GLY A 896 13.58 8.98 28.75
CA GLY A 896 13.61 7.59 28.30
C GLY A 896 13.34 6.58 29.42
N TYR A 897 12.69 6.98 30.51
CA TYR A 897 12.16 6.04 31.52
C TYR A 897 10.76 5.56 31.13
N VAL A 898 10.49 4.29 31.44
CA VAL A 898 9.21 3.62 31.14
C VAL A 898 8.38 3.44 32.41
N TYR A 899 7.10 3.75 32.32
CA TYR A 899 6.13 3.57 33.40
C TYR A 899 4.99 2.67 32.94
N THR A 900 4.60 1.71 33.78
CA THR A 900 3.56 0.70 33.49
C THR A 900 2.51 0.71 34.60
N TRP A 901 1.23 0.61 34.25
CA TRP A 901 0.13 0.48 35.20
C TRP A 901 -1.08 -0.24 34.62
N GLY A 902 -1.99 -0.66 35.48
CA GLY A 902 -3.18 -1.42 35.16
C GLY A 902 -3.11 -2.83 35.73
N LYS A 903 -3.65 -3.80 34.99
CA LYS A 903 -3.68 -5.21 35.40
C LYS A 903 -2.32 -5.90 35.22
N GLY A 904 -1.86 -6.60 36.26
CA GLY A 904 -0.56 -7.27 36.31
C GLY A 904 -0.52 -8.68 35.71
N TYR A 905 -1.69 -9.26 35.41
CA TYR A 905 -1.83 -10.66 34.98
C TYR A 905 -0.93 -11.04 33.78
N CYS A 906 -0.38 -12.26 33.78
CA CYS A 906 0.65 -12.75 32.86
C CYS A 906 1.95 -11.92 32.86
N GLY A 907 2.15 -11.03 33.83
CA GLY A 907 3.33 -10.18 33.90
C GLY A 907 3.36 -9.04 32.88
N ALA A 908 2.20 -8.61 32.36
CA ALA A 908 2.09 -7.58 31.33
C ALA A 908 2.74 -6.23 31.71
N LEU A 909 2.96 -5.99 33.00
CA LEU A 909 3.59 -4.78 33.54
C LEU A 909 5.10 -4.90 33.74
N GLY A 910 5.69 -6.10 33.68
CA GLY A 910 7.14 -6.28 33.68
C GLY A 910 7.84 -6.06 35.02
N HIS A 911 7.13 -5.93 36.14
CA HIS A 911 7.75 -5.72 37.45
C HIS A 911 8.34 -7.00 38.10
N GLY A 912 8.29 -8.13 37.39
CA GLY A 912 8.71 -9.44 37.92
C GLY A 912 7.67 -10.12 38.80
N ASP A 913 6.46 -9.57 38.87
CA ASP A 913 5.28 -10.09 39.56
C ASP A 913 4.04 -9.99 38.64
N GLU A 914 2.89 -10.45 39.12
CA GLU A 914 1.59 -10.30 38.44
C GLU A 914 0.66 -9.33 39.17
N ASN A 915 1.21 -8.50 40.05
CA ASN A 915 0.43 -7.60 40.88
C ASN A 915 -0.03 -6.41 40.06
N ASP A 916 -1.31 -6.09 40.14
CA ASP A 916 -1.87 -4.87 39.57
C ASP A 916 -1.14 -3.64 40.11
N LYS A 917 -0.89 -2.67 39.23
CA LYS A 917 -0.37 -1.36 39.64
C LYS A 917 -1.44 -0.33 39.35
N THR A 918 -2.07 0.18 40.41
CA THR A 918 -3.25 1.06 40.28
C THR A 918 -2.92 2.49 39.82
N THR A 919 -1.65 2.85 39.86
CA THR A 919 -1.09 4.14 39.39
C THR A 919 0.22 3.88 38.63
N PRO A 920 0.65 4.79 37.73
CA PRO A 920 1.93 4.68 37.02
C PRO A 920 3.11 4.34 37.94
N GLN A 921 3.82 3.25 37.63
CA GLN A 921 5.04 2.84 38.33
C GLN A 921 6.22 2.71 37.38
N LEU A 922 7.40 3.15 37.84
CA LEU A 922 8.64 3.07 37.09
C LEU A 922 9.06 1.60 36.88
N LEU A 923 9.35 1.24 35.64
CA LEU A 923 9.87 -0.08 35.28
C LEU A 923 11.39 -0.13 35.51
N ASN A 924 11.77 -0.47 36.74
CA ASN A 924 13.18 -0.46 37.18
C ASN A 924 14.12 -1.37 36.35
N ILE A 925 13.60 -2.46 35.77
CA ILE A 925 14.42 -3.45 35.06
C ILE A 925 15.04 -2.86 33.77
N VAL A 926 14.34 -1.98 33.07
CA VAL A 926 14.85 -1.32 31.84
C VAL A 926 15.43 0.07 32.10
N LYS A 927 15.50 0.50 33.38
CA LYS A 927 15.90 1.85 33.80
C LYS A 927 17.28 2.28 33.29
N SER A 928 18.21 1.35 33.15
CA SER A 928 19.58 1.61 32.66
C SER A 928 19.64 1.92 31.17
N ASN A 929 18.61 1.58 30.39
CA ASN A 929 18.56 1.77 28.94
C ASN A 929 17.70 2.98 28.59
N VAL A 930 18.00 3.65 27.48
CA VAL A 930 17.20 4.80 27.01
C VAL A 930 16.11 4.26 26.07
N ALA A 931 14.88 4.18 26.56
CA ALA A 931 13.74 3.73 25.76
C ALA A 931 13.31 4.81 24.75
N VAL A 932 12.97 4.42 23.52
CA VAL A 932 12.52 5.32 22.44
C VAL A 932 11.10 5.03 21.99
N GLN A 933 10.59 3.81 22.22
CA GLN A 933 9.20 3.44 21.90
C GLN A 933 8.64 2.50 22.97
N VAL A 934 7.34 2.63 23.24
CA VAL A 934 6.57 1.69 24.08
C VAL A 934 5.30 1.27 23.35
N CYS A 935 4.96 -0.02 23.41
CA CYS A 935 3.72 -0.54 22.82
C CYS A 935 3.06 -1.54 23.76
N ALA A 936 1.75 -1.36 23.97
CA ALA A 936 0.94 -2.22 24.83
C ALA A 936 -0.31 -2.68 24.10
N ARG A 937 -0.57 -3.99 24.07
CA ARG A 937 -1.82 -4.54 23.55
C ARG A 937 -2.18 -5.86 24.22
N LYS A 938 -3.48 -6.06 24.50
CA LYS A 938 -4.02 -7.21 25.23
C LYS A 938 -3.35 -7.44 26.59
N ARG A 939 -2.26 -8.20 26.63
CA ARG A 939 -1.45 -8.53 27.81
C ARG A 939 0.05 -8.60 27.47
N LYS A 940 0.48 -7.79 26.51
CA LYS A 940 1.86 -7.75 26.00
C LYS A 940 2.36 -6.32 26.04
N THR A 941 3.62 -6.19 26.40
CA THR A 941 4.32 -4.91 26.37
C THR A 941 5.66 -5.09 25.70
N PHE A 942 5.98 -4.16 24.80
CA PHE A 942 7.29 -4.03 24.19
C PHE A 942 7.90 -2.68 24.51
N VAL A 943 9.22 -2.67 24.71
CA VAL A 943 10.04 -1.48 24.90
C VAL A 943 11.18 -1.54 23.89
N LEU A 944 11.22 -0.60 22.97
CA LEU A 944 12.34 -0.39 22.05
C LEU A 944 13.31 0.60 22.69
N ILE A 945 14.61 0.30 22.67
CA ILE A 945 15.66 1.18 23.19
C ILE A 945 16.49 1.79 22.06
N ASP A 946 17.22 2.86 22.37
CA ASP A 946 17.99 3.67 21.41
C ASP A 946 19.10 2.91 20.65
N SER A 947 19.48 1.71 21.10
CA SER A 947 20.38 0.79 20.39
C SER A 947 19.69 -0.03 19.30
N GLY A 948 18.36 0.05 19.16
CA GLY A 948 17.55 -0.78 18.28
C GLY A 948 17.18 -2.14 18.87
N SER A 949 17.52 -2.42 20.14
CA SER A 949 17.15 -3.67 20.81
C SER A 949 15.74 -3.60 21.39
N VAL A 950 15.01 -4.72 21.38
CA VAL A 950 13.62 -4.81 21.82
C VAL A 950 13.51 -5.67 23.08
N TYR A 951 12.87 -5.14 24.11
CA TYR A 951 12.44 -5.92 25.28
C TYR A 951 10.96 -6.28 25.15
N GLY A 952 10.60 -7.54 25.42
CA GLY A 952 9.23 -8.03 25.43
C GLY A 952 8.89 -8.68 26.77
N PHE A 953 7.66 -8.48 27.24
CA PHE A 953 7.12 -9.13 28.43
C PHE A 953 5.59 -9.20 28.40
N GLY A 954 5.03 -10.09 29.22
CA GLY A 954 3.61 -10.40 29.29
C GLY A 954 3.27 -11.81 28.81
N TRP A 955 2.14 -11.95 28.13
CA TRP A 955 1.58 -13.24 27.71
C TRP A 955 2.20 -13.76 26.39
N MET A 956 2.75 -14.98 26.40
CA MET A 956 3.48 -15.58 25.26
C MET A 956 2.61 -16.40 24.30
N SER A 957 1.30 -16.54 24.56
CA SER A 957 0.43 -17.35 23.72
C SER A 957 0.45 -16.91 22.25
N PHE A 958 0.23 -17.90 21.38
CA PHE A 958 0.37 -17.78 19.92
C PHE A 958 1.77 -17.40 19.44
N GLY A 959 2.79 -17.34 20.31
CA GLY A 959 4.14 -16.92 19.93
C GLY A 959 4.27 -15.41 19.75
N SER A 960 3.28 -14.63 20.19
CA SER A 960 3.18 -13.20 19.89
C SER A 960 4.11 -12.30 20.71
N LEU A 961 5.00 -12.89 21.53
CA LEU A 961 6.15 -12.22 22.13
C LEU A 961 7.48 -12.51 21.42
N GLY A 962 7.52 -13.44 20.46
CA GLY A 962 8.71 -13.74 19.64
C GLY A 962 9.76 -14.61 20.32
N PHE A 963 9.47 -15.17 21.50
CA PHE A 963 10.39 -16.07 22.21
C PHE A 963 10.23 -17.53 21.74
N PRO A 964 11.33 -18.20 21.40
CA PRO A 964 11.31 -19.55 20.82
C PRO A 964 10.98 -20.66 21.80
N ASP A 965 11.30 -20.45 23.09
CA ASP A 965 11.19 -21.45 24.14
C ASP A 965 9.95 -21.16 24.98
N ARG A 966 8.91 -21.99 24.78
CA ARG A 966 7.80 -22.10 25.73
C ARG A 966 8.24 -23.10 26.79
N GLY A 967 9.07 -22.67 27.75
CA GLY A 967 9.39 -23.49 28.92
C GLY A 967 8.12 -23.87 29.71
N ALA A 968 8.24 -24.23 30.98
CA ALA A 968 7.07 -24.61 31.80
C ALA A 968 6.01 -23.48 32.02
N SER A 969 6.24 -22.26 31.50
CA SER A 969 5.45 -21.06 31.74
C SER A 969 5.12 -20.35 30.42
N ASP A 970 3.86 -19.97 30.22
CA ASP A 970 3.35 -19.24 29.04
C ASP A 970 3.41 -17.71 29.20
N LYS A 971 4.25 -17.22 30.12
CA LYS A 971 4.34 -15.81 30.51
C LYS A 971 5.78 -15.36 30.80
N VAL A 972 6.03 -14.09 30.54
CA VAL A 972 7.28 -13.37 30.82
C VAL A 972 6.98 -12.23 31.78
N THR A 973 7.32 -12.39 33.05
CA THR A 973 7.01 -11.38 34.08
C THR A 973 8.09 -10.31 34.24
N ARG A 974 9.30 -10.55 33.72
CA ARG A 974 10.42 -9.60 33.69
C ARG A 974 10.78 -9.31 32.24
N PRO A 975 11.02 -8.04 31.85
CA PRO A 975 11.46 -7.69 30.51
C PRO A 975 12.64 -8.55 30.05
N GLN A 976 12.48 -9.22 28.91
CA GLN A 976 13.51 -10.02 28.27
C GLN A 976 13.83 -9.46 26.90
N ILE A 977 15.11 -9.49 26.51
CA ILE A 977 15.55 -9.03 25.19
C ILE A 977 15.14 -10.07 24.14
N LEU A 978 14.59 -9.62 23.02
CA LEU A 978 14.35 -10.46 21.85
C LEU A 978 15.67 -10.69 21.10
N ASP A 979 16.49 -11.62 21.59
CA ASP A 979 17.83 -11.90 21.05
C ASP A 979 17.83 -12.29 19.56
N CYS A 980 16.72 -12.84 19.05
CA CYS A 980 16.59 -13.16 17.62
C CYS A 980 16.59 -11.92 16.70
N LEU A 981 16.31 -10.72 17.23
CA LEU A 981 16.40 -9.47 16.50
C LEU A 981 17.71 -8.72 16.77
N ARG A 982 18.64 -9.29 17.56
CA ARG A 982 19.87 -8.59 18.02
C ARG A 982 20.77 -8.09 16.89
N ASP A 983 20.79 -8.82 15.76
CA ASP A 983 21.64 -8.50 14.60
C ASP A 983 21.02 -7.40 13.72
N HIS A 984 19.86 -6.87 14.13
CA HIS A 984 19.08 -5.89 13.40
C HIS A 984 18.86 -4.67 14.29
N HIS A 985 18.94 -3.48 13.70
CA HIS A 985 18.56 -2.27 14.40
C HIS A 985 17.06 -2.01 14.16
N VAL A 986 16.22 -2.41 15.13
CA VAL A 986 14.77 -2.18 15.05
C VAL A 986 14.49 -0.70 15.21
N SER A 987 13.67 -0.15 14.33
CA SER A 987 13.27 1.27 14.35
C SER A 987 11.82 1.46 14.78
N GLN A 988 10.96 0.46 14.59
CA GLN A 988 9.58 0.48 15.07
C GLN A 988 9.08 -0.92 15.37
N ILE A 989 8.26 -1.05 16.42
CA ILE A 989 7.51 -2.27 16.75
C ILE A 989 6.01 -1.94 16.90
N SER A 990 5.15 -2.86 16.48
CA SER A 990 3.69 -2.73 16.61
C SER A 990 3.10 -4.07 17.06
N THR A 991 2.27 -4.06 18.11
CA THR A 991 1.65 -5.27 18.64
C THR A 991 0.12 -5.22 18.56
N GLY A 992 -0.45 -6.25 17.93
CA GLY A 992 -1.88 -6.49 17.83
C GLY A 992 -2.36 -7.42 18.95
N LEU A 993 -3.60 -7.90 18.84
CA LEU A 993 -4.16 -8.81 19.84
C LEU A 993 -3.47 -10.17 19.85
N TYR A 994 -3.11 -10.69 18.68
CA TYR A 994 -2.59 -12.05 18.52
C TYR A 994 -1.23 -12.12 17.81
N HIS A 995 -0.74 -11.01 17.28
CA HIS A 995 0.52 -10.94 16.55
C HIS A 995 1.29 -9.64 16.83
N THR A 996 2.52 -9.57 16.36
CA THR A 996 3.43 -8.43 16.52
C THR A 996 4.33 -8.36 15.29
N VAL A 997 4.63 -7.14 14.86
CA VAL A 997 5.45 -6.86 13.69
C VAL A 997 6.48 -5.80 14.04
N ALA A 998 7.72 -5.99 13.58
CA ALA A 998 8.83 -5.07 13.77
C ALA A 998 9.41 -4.63 12.42
N VAL A 999 9.82 -3.37 12.32
CA VAL A 999 10.50 -2.78 11.15
C VAL A 999 11.91 -2.36 11.55
N THR A 1000 12.88 -2.70 10.71
CA THR A 1000 14.29 -2.35 10.92
C THR A 1000 14.69 -1.09 10.18
N ASN A 1001 15.80 -0.46 10.55
CA ASN A 1001 16.37 0.69 9.83
C ASN A 1001 16.74 0.40 8.38
N ARG A 1002 16.87 -0.89 8.00
CA ARG A 1002 17.11 -1.34 6.63
C ARG A 1002 15.83 -1.57 5.81
N GLY A 1003 14.65 -1.34 6.40
CA GLY A 1003 13.37 -1.60 5.75
C GLY A 1003 12.89 -3.04 5.79
N ARG A 1004 13.62 -3.94 6.47
CA ARG A 1004 13.17 -5.34 6.68
C ARG A 1004 12.05 -5.39 7.71
N ILE A 1005 11.04 -6.21 7.44
CA ILE A 1005 9.85 -6.39 8.28
C ILE A 1005 9.87 -7.79 8.89
N PHE A 1006 9.67 -7.92 10.20
CA PHE A 1006 9.61 -9.20 10.90
C PHE A 1006 8.28 -9.39 11.62
N GLY A 1007 7.55 -10.45 11.29
CA GLY A 1007 6.29 -10.83 11.92
C GLY A 1007 6.39 -12.04 12.84
N PHE A 1008 5.66 -12.03 13.94
CA PHE A 1008 5.53 -13.16 14.85
C PHE A 1008 4.19 -13.15 15.60
N GLY A 1009 3.71 -14.32 15.98
CA GLY A 1009 2.40 -14.56 16.57
C GLY A 1009 1.49 -15.43 15.71
N ASP A 1010 0.19 -15.30 15.95
CA ASP A 1010 -0.86 -15.99 15.19
C ASP A 1010 -0.90 -15.52 13.73
N ASN A 1011 -1.12 -16.45 12.81
CA ASN A 1011 -1.35 -16.16 11.39
C ASN A 1011 -2.50 -16.98 10.79
N GLU A 1012 -3.41 -17.53 11.60
CA GLU A 1012 -4.54 -18.34 11.10
C GLU A 1012 -5.47 -17.57 10.15
N ARG A 1013 -5.45 -16.23 10.18
CA ARG A 1013 -6.22 -15.36 9.29
C ARG A 1013 -5.34 -14.54 8.35
N ALA A 1014 -4.10 -14.97 8.15
CA ALA A 1014 -3.08 -14.31 7.32
C ALA A 1014 -2.70 -12.89 7.76
N GLN A 1015 -2.87 -12.55 9.04
CA GLN A 1015 -2.55 -11.23 9.60
C GLN A 1015 -1.06 -10.85 9.61
N LEU A 1016 -0.15 -11.78 9.29
CA LEU A 1016 1.27 -11.53 9.07
C LEU A 1016 1.64 -11.37 7.59
N GLY A 1017 0.71 -11.57 6.65
CA GLY A 1017 1.03 -11.47 5.22
C GLY A 1017 1.81 -12.66 4.65
N HIS A 1018 1.70 -13.83 5.29
CA HIS A 1018 2.33 -15.08 4.86
C HIS A 1018 1.28 -16.13 4.49
N ASP A 1019 1.34 -16.64 3.26
CA ASP A 1019 0.35 -17.58 2.73
C ASP A 1019 0.52 -19.02 3.27
N THR A 1020 1.74 -19.41 3.65
CA THR A 1020 2.11 -20.80 3.96
C THR A 1020 2.25 -21.09 5.45
N LEU A 1021 2.36 -20.06 6.29
CA LEU A 1021 2.65 -20.21 7.72
C LEU A 1021 1.39 -19.97 8.54
N ARG A 1022 0.94 -20.95 9.33
CA ARG A 1022 -0.23 -20.76 10.22
C ARG A 1022 0.07 -19.93 11.48
N GLY A 1023 1.35 -19.69 11.78
CA GLY A 1023 1.80 -18.84 12.87
C GLY A 1023 3.33 -18.89 13.00
N CYS A 1024 3.91 -17.87 13.62
CA CYS A 1024 5.36 -17.70 13.73
C CYS A 1024 5.74 -17.51 15.20
N LEU A 1025 6.36 -18.52 15.82
CA LEU A 1025 6.81 -18.42 17.22
C LEU A 1025 8.04 -17.50 17.38
N ARG A 1026 8.84 -17.40 16.33
CA ARG A 1026 10.03 -16.53 16.25
C ARG A 1026 9.76 -15.43 15.21
N PRO A 1027 10.35 -14.23 15.38
CA PRO A 1027 10.32 -13.20 14.35
C PRO A 1027 10.80 -13.76 13.01
N THR A 1028 9.91 -13.72 12.03
CA THR A 1028 10.12 -14.25 10.67
C THR A 1028 9.99 -13.09 9.70
N GLU A 1029 10.90 -13.00 8.73
CA GLU A 1029 10.90 -11.90 7.77
C GLU A 1029 9.69 -12.00 6.84
N ILE A 1030 8.96 -10.89 6.71
CA ILE A 1030 7.83 -10.73 5.79
C ILE A 1030 8.31 -10.01 4.54
N PHE A 1031 8.11 -10.64 3.39
CA PHE A 1031 8.39 -10.03 2.09
C PHE A 1031 7.14 -9.35 1.56
N VAL A 1032 7.27 -8.07 1.23
CA VAL A 1032 6.22 -7.29 0.59
C VAL A 1032 6.56 -7.23 -0.87
N GLU A 1033 5.70 -7.76 -1.74
CA GLU A 1033 5.86 -7.62 -3.19
C GLU A 1033 5.70 -6.14 -3.55
N GLU A 1034 6.82 -5.43 -3.70
CA GLU A 1034 6.80 -4.08 -4.22
C GLU A 1034 6.42 -4.14 -5.71
N MET A 1035 5.17 -3.79 -6.03
CA MET A 1035 4.87 -3.26 -7.35
C MET A 1035 5.65 -1.96 -7.47
N THR A 1036 6.78 -1.97 -8.18
CA THR A 1036 7.51 -0.75 -8.52
C THR A 1036 6.54 0.22 -9.17
N ASP A 1037 6.19 1.29 -8.45
CA ASP A 1037 5.53 2.45 -9.03
C ASP A 1037 6.41 2.88 -10.21
N GLY A 1038 5.82 2.94 -11.40
CA GLY A 1038 6.48 3.49 -12.57
C GLY A 1038 6.73 4.97 -12.35
N LEU A 1039 7.88 5.31 -11.80
CA LEU A 1039 8.51 6.62 -11.80
C LEU A 1039 10.01 6.43 -11.98
N ASP A 1040 10.55 7.23 -12.89
CA ASP A 1040 11.90 7.17 -13.43
C ASP A 1040 12.99 7.18 -12.36
N LEU A 1041 13.82 6.14 -12.36
CA LEU A 1041 15.21 6.23 -11.94
C LEU A 1041 16.05 5.75 -13.12
N ILE A 1042 16.59 6.72 -13.85
CA ILE A 1042 17.76 6.53 -14.71
C ILE A 1042 18.87 6.00 -13.78
N PRO A 1043 19.46 4.83 -14.05
CA PRO A 1043 20.64 4.41 -13.32
C PRO A 1043 21.81 5.22 -13.87
N ASP A 1044 22.39 6.08 -13.03
CA ASP A 1044 23.80 6.43 -13.15
C ASP A 1044 24.60 5.15 -12.91
N THR A 1045 25.21 4.65 -13.99
CA THR A 1045 26.39 3.79 -13.90
C THR A 1045 27.53 4.54 -14.57
N ASP A 1046 28.39 5.14 -13.75
CA ASP A 1046 29.77 5.41 -14.09
C ASP A 1046 30.56 4.10 -14.25
N SER A 1047 31.65 4.19 -15.02
CA SER A 1047 32.78 3.26 -15.15
C SER A 1047 32.69 2.07 -16.13
N ALA A 1048 32.97 2.36 -17.41
CA ALA A 1048 34.13 1.82 -18.15
C ALA A 1048 34.41 2.65 -19.41
#